data_AF-Q24ZP0-F1
#
_entry.id   AF-Q24ZP0-F1
#
_cell.length_a   1.000
_cell.length_b   1.000
_cell.length_c   1.000
_cell.angle_alpha   90.00
_cell.angle_beta   90.00
_cell.angle_gamma   90.00
#
_symmetry.space_group_name_H-M   'P 1'
#
loop_
_entity.id
_entity.type
_entity.pdbx_description
1 polymer ?
#
loop_
_entity_poly.entity_id
_entity_poly.type
_entity_poly.pdbx_seq_one_letter_code
_entity_poly.pdbx_strand_id
1 'polypeptide(L)'
;MMRSVTHIRKANKGGINMQAQALSLLRKMIGRDAEFHQGQWEAIESVLRGKKTLLVQRTGWGKSVVYFIGAKLLRERGLGPTIIVSPLLSLMRNQIENAVKIGISAETINSDNTDEWTEIEEKLKRKAVDILLLSPERLGNKDFTERVLPSIEGGIGMLVVDEAHCISDWGHDFRPDYRRIVRIIKQLPPNVPLIATTATANQRVVDDIKAQLGDELNSIRGPLTRESLQLQVIKLADQAERLAWLHENINKMEGSGIIYCLTVADCNKVAKWLRGKGINALEYHADLSKDAKEKRKLREERERKLLNNEVKALVATVALGMGFDKPDLGFVIHYQRPGSIVRYYQEIGRAGRALDKAYAILLNGAEDDEIEEYFIQSAFPTPKEMNAVVNAIEKASLGMTKNKILKELNMSYGRVEKCLKTLEIEGIIYKEKSSYFRSPVSWLPDSTKSSAITKLRINELEDMRKFVDTEDCYMRYISAKLDDPYLKNCGKCRNCLDTQFFSEVVSRDNVLEAIQFLKGEYLDIEPRKQWPAGIKAEATKKIPEEEQNFTGKALCSYGDAGWGRVVAEDKYRNEYFSDELVDASLALLKNTLLKEDLGWVTSVPSLRRPLLVKDFAMRLAEKIGLPYIDAIRKTEDTPYQKKMENSYQQCSNALHGFSVIERVPESPVLLVDDIIDSGWTLTVCGILLRGERSGPVYPFALAKASGLEGGE
;
A
#
# COMPACT_ATOMS: atom_id res chain seq x y z
N MET A 1 -34.67 5.43 -69.08
CA MET A 1 -33.33 5.66 -68.51
C MET A 1 -33.24 4.92 -67.18
N MET A 2 -32.83 3.65 -67.27
CA MET A 2 -32.52 2.77 -66.15
C MET A 2 -31.06 2.37 -66.36
N ARG A 3 -30.15 2.73 -65.45
CA ARG A 3 -28.83 2.10 -65.35
C ARG A 3 -28.16 2.46 -64.03
N SER A 4 -27.62 1.40 -63.41
CA SER A 4 -26.53 1.39 -62.43
C SER A 4 -26.88 1.50 -60.94
N VAL A 5 -27.49 0.43 -60.41
CA VAL A 5 -27.31 0.00 -59.02
C VAL A 5 -26.94 -1.49 -59.04
N THR A 6 -25.69 -1.80 -59.43
CA THR A 6 -25.16 -3.18 -59.33
C THR A 6 -23.64 -3.20 -59.48
N HIS A 7 -22.87 -2.64 -58.54
CA HIS A 7 -21.44 -2.97 -58.39
C HIS A 7 -20.88 -2.73 -56.97
N ILE A 8 -21.61 -3.12 -55.92
CA ILE A 8 -21.04 -3.29 -54.56
C ILE A 8 -21.49 -4.63 -53.98
N ARG A 9 -21.08 -5.74 -54.61
CA ARG A 9 -21.18 -7.09 -54.03
C ARG A 9 -20.12 -7.98 -54.66
N LYS A 10 -18.84 -7.83 -54.27
CA LYS A 10 -17.79 -8.86 -54.42
C LYS A 10 -16.46 -8.40 -53.79
N ALA A 11 -16.46 -8.11 -52.48
CA ALA A 11 -15.23 -8.03 -51.68
C ALA A 11 -15.56 -8.12 -50.18
N ASN A 12 -16.11 -9.24 -49.69
CA ASN A 12 -16.20 -9.50 -48.24
C ASN A 12 -16.59 -10.95 -47.87
N LYS A 13 -15.92 -11.96 -48.44
CA LYS A 13 -16.16 -13.37 -48.05
C LYS A 13 -15.23 -13.87 -46.91
N GLY A 14 -14.31 -13.04 -46.39
CA GLY A 14 -13.39 -13.42 -45.30
C GLY A 14 -13.70 -12.82 -43.91
N GLY A 15 -14.50 -11.75 -43.82
CA GLY A 15 -14.78 -11.07 -42.54
C GLY A 15 -15.87 -11.73 -41.66
N ILE A 16 -16.74 -12.54 -42.25
CA ILE A 16 -17.95 -13.08 -41.59
C ILE A 16 -17.64 -14.25 -40.62
N ASN A 17 -16.42 -14.79 -40.58
CA ASN A 17 -16.09 -15.93 -39.72
C ASN A 17 -15.37 -15.56 -38.40
N MET A 18 -14.58 -14.49 -38.35
CA MET A 18 -13.79 -14.17 -37.14
C MET A 18 -14.61 -13.65 -35.98
N GLN A 19 -15.61 -12.80 -36.24
CA GLN A 19 -16.49 -12.27 -35.18
C GLN A 19 -17.33 -13.37 -34.54
N ALA A 20 -17.84 -14.30 -35.37
CA ALA A 20 -18.59 -15.46 -34.88
C ALA A 20 -17.70 -16.40 -34.05
N GLN A 21 -16.46 -16.63 -34.48
CA GLN A 21 -15.50 -17.42 -33.71
C GLN A 21 -15.15 -16.76 -32.37
N ALA A 22 -14.87 -15.45 -32.37
CA ALA A 22 -14.61 -14.69 -31.15
C ALA A 22 -15.81 -14.70 -30.20
N LEU A 23 -17.04 -14.58 -30.72
CA LEU A 23 -18.27 -14.66 -29.93
C LEU A 23 -18.46 -16.05 -29.31
N SER A 24 -18.12 -17.11 -30.05
CA SER A 24 -18.12 -18.48 -29.52
C SER A 24 -17.14 -18.65 -28.36
N LEU A 25 -15.94 -18.08 -28.46
CA LEU A 25 -14.96 -18.06 -27.36
C LEU A 25 -15.48 -17.25 -26.16
N LEU A 26 -16.05 -16.07 -26.39
CA LEU A 26 -16.67 -15.26 -25.35
C LEU A 26 -17.72 -16.07 -24.56
N ARG A 27 -18.61 -16.75 -25.29
CA ARG A 27 -19.68 -17.55 -24.69
C ARG A 27 -19.16 -18.75 -23.90
N LYS A 28 -18.03 -19.34 -24.30
CA LYS A 28 -17.34 -20.38 -23.52
C LYS A 28 -16.71 -19.84 -22.24
N MET A 29 -16.18 -18.61 -22.25
CA MET A 29 -15.58 -18.00 -21.06
C MET A 29 -16.62 -17.57 -20.03
N ILE A 30 -17.67 -16.87 -20.47
CA ILE A 30 -18.59 -16.13 -19.60
C ILE A 30 -19.94 -16.84 -19.44
N GLY A 31 -20.48 -17.41 -20.51
CA GLY A 31 -21.82 -18.04 -20.50
C GLY A 31 -22.47 -18.03 -21.88
N ARG A 32 -23.43 -18.93 -22.12
CA ARG A 32 -24.03 -19.18 -23.45
C ARG A 32 -24.73 -17.95 -24.03
N ASP A 33 -25.31 -17.12 -23.18
CA ASP A 33 -26.06 -15.91 -23.57
C ASP A 33 -25.19 -14.66 -23.64
N ALA A 34 -23.87 -14.80 -23.46
CA ALA A 34 -22.96 -13.66 -23.53
C ALA A 34 -22.93 -13.04 -24.93
N GLU A 35 -22.94 -11.71 -24.94
CA GLU A 35 -22.75 -10.87 -26.12
C GLU A 35 -21.61 -9.89 -25.89
N PHE A 36 -21.02 -9.39 -26.97
CA PHE A 36 -19.98 -8.38 -26.87
C PHE A 36 -20.55 -7.09 -26.29
N HIS A 37 -19.84 -6.51 -25.32
CA HIS A 37 -20.07 -5.11 -24.98
C HIS A 37 -19.67 -4.20 -26.14
N GLN A 38 -20.28 -3.01 -26.21
CA GLN A 38 -19.93 -1.99 -27.21
C GLN A 38 -18.42 -1.69 -27.16
N GLY A 39 -17.74 -1.76 -28.31
CA GLY A 39 -16.29 -1.53 -28.42
C GLY A 39 -15.42 -2.78 -28.20
N GLN A 40 -16.00 -3.90 -27.73
CA GLN A 40 -15.24 -5.11 -27.38
C GLN A 40 -14.75 -5.85 -28.61
N TRP A 41 -15.60 -5.99 -29.64
CA TRP A 41 -15.19 -6.59 -30.90
C TRP A 41 -14.15 -5.72 -31.63
N GLU A 42 -14.35 -4.41 -31.63
CA GLU A 42 -13.45 -3.44 -32.26
C GLU A 42 -12.05 -3.51 -31.65
N ALA A 43 -11.95 -3.70 -30.33
CA ALA A 43 -10.68 -3.90 -29.65
C ALA A 43 -10.00 -5.22 -30.04
N ILE A 44 -10.76 -6.32 -30.09
CA ILE A 44 -10.26 -7.64 -30.54
C ILE A 44 -9.78 -7.54 -32.00
N GLU A 45 -10.59 -6.96 -32.88
CA GLU A 45 -10.28 -6.81 -34.30
C GLU A 45 -9.03 -5.95 -34.52
N SER A 46 -8.88 -4.85 -33.77
CA SER A 46 -7.70 -3.98 -33.83
C SER A 46 -6.42 -4.78 -33.57
N VAL A 47 -6.40 -5.60 -32.52
CA VAL A 47 -5.29 -6.49 -32.17
C VAL A 47 -5.05 -7.56 -33.24
N LEU A 48 -6.12 -8.21 -33.72
CA LEU A 48 -6.03 -9.25 -34.76
C LEU A 48 -5.49 -8.74 -36.10
N ARG A 49 -5.58 -7.43 -36.35
CA ARG A 49 -5.01 -6.73 -37.51
C ARG A 49 -3.58 -6.24 -37.27
N GLY A 50 -2.97 -6.58 -36.14
CA GLY A 50 -1.60 -6.19 -35.80
C GLY A 50 -1.44 -4.74 -35.33
N LYS A 51 -2.53 -4.06 -34.97
CA LYS A 51 -2.46 -2.67 -34.50
C LYS A 51 -2.09 -2.60 -33.03
N LYS A 52 -1.38 -1.54 -32.66
CA LYS A 52 -1.18 -1.12 -31.27
C LYS A 52 -2.45 -0.46 -30.76
N THR A 53 -2.99 -0.92 -29.64
CA THR A 53 -4.29 -0.49 -29.11
C THR A 53 -4.18 -0.06 -27.65
N LEU A 54 -4.71 1.10 -27.29
CA LEU A 54 -4.91 1.52 -25.91
C LEU A 54 -6.40 1.46 -25.57
N LEU A 55 -6.78 0.54 -24.69
CA LEU A 55 -8.16 0.31 -24.28
C LEU A 55 -8.41 0.92 -22.89
N VAL A 56 -9.20 2.00 -22.86
CA VAL A 56 -9.60 2.72 -21.64
C VAL A 56 -11.08 2.45 -21.37
N GLN A 57 -11.36 1.56 -20.43
CA GLN A 57 -12.72 1.11 -20.12
C GLN A 57 -12.90 0.86 -18.63
N ARG A 58 -14.09 1.12 -18.09
CA ARG A 58 -14.43 0.91 -16.66
C ARG A 58 -14.06 -0.49 -16.14
N THR A 59 -13.88 -0.62 -14.82
CA THR A 59 -13.73 -1.92 -14.17
C THR A 59 -14.96 -2.80 -14.43
N GLY A 60 -14.76 -4.12 -14.56
CA GLY A 60 -15.85 -5.05 -14.87
C GLY A 60 -16.34 -5.07 -16.34
N TRP A 61 -15.85 -4.20 -17.23
CA TRP A 61 -16.22 -4.21 -18.66
C TRP A 61 -15.71 -5.45 -19.43
N GLY A 62 -14.78 -6.22 -18.87
CA GLY A 62 -14.19 -7.39 -19.55
C GLY A 62 -12.99 -7.04 -20.45
N LYS A 63 -12.09 -6.16 -19.98
CA LYS A 63 -10.83 -5.83 -20.69
C LYS A 63 -9.96 -7.06 -20.91
N SER A 64 -9.92 -7.98 -19.94
CA SER A 64 -9.13 -9.21 -20.02
C SER A 64 -9.63 -10.18 -21.09
N VAL A 65 -10.94 -10.23 -21.29
CA VAL A 65 -11.57 -11.05 -22.33
C VAL A 65 -11.06 -10.67 -23.72
N VAL A 66 -10.81 -9.37 -23.97
CA VAL A 66 -10.27 -8.89 -25.26
C VAL A 66 -8.93 -9.54 -25.56
N TYR A 67 -7.98 -9.47 -24.62
CA TYR A 67 -6.65 -10.02 -24.86
C TYR A 67 -6.60 -11.55 -24.78
N PHE A 68 -7.48 -12.22 -24.01
CA PHE A 68 -7.55 -13.69 -24.01
C PHE A 68 -8.09 -14.24 -25.33
N ILE A 69 -9.17 -13.65 -25.85
CA ILE A 69 -9.71 -14.03 -27.17
C ILE A 69 -8.69 -13.71 -28.27
N GLY A 70 -8.05 -12.53 -28.21
CA GLY A 70 -6.98 -12.16 -29.13
C GLY A 70 -5.82 -13.17 -29.11
N ALA A 71 -5.34 -13.53 -27.92
CA ALA A 71 -4.28 -14.52 -27.74
C ALA A 71 -4.64 -15.87 -28.38
N LYS A 72 -5.83 -16.41 -28.07
CA LYS A 72 -6.28 -17.70 -28.63
C LYS A 72 -6.30 -17.69 -30.16
N LEU A 73 -6.90 -16.66 -30.75
CA LEU A 73 -7.04 -16.55 -32.20
C LEU A 73 -5.69 -16.31 -32.90
N LEU A 74 -4.77 -15.57 -32.30
CA LEU A 74 -3.41 -15.41 -32.85
C LEU A 74 -2.61 -16.71 -32.76
N ARG A 75 -2.74 -17.46 -31.65
CA ARG A 75 -2.13 -18.78 -31.49
C ARG A 75 -2.63 -19.79 -32.52
N GLU A 76 -3.93 -19.80 -32.79
CA GLU A 76 -4.53 -20.65 -33.84
C GLU A 76 -4.05 -20.29 -35.26
N ARG A 77 -3.56 -19.06 -35.47
CA ARG A 77 -2.89 -18.63 -36.71
C ARG A 77 -1.41 -18.98 -36.78
N GLY A 78 -0.88 -19.68 -35.77
CA GLY A 78 0.51 -20.10 -35.70
C GLY A 78 1.48 -19.06 -35.14
N LEU A 79 1.00 -17.95 -34.58
CA LEU A 79 1.87 -17.00 -33.88
C LEU A 79 2.36 -17.60 -32.55
N GLY A 80 3.47 -17.08 -32.02
CA GLY A 80 4.01 -17.47 -30.72
C GLY A 80 3.12 -17.08 -29.53
N PRO A 81 3.57 -17.35 -28.28
CA PRO A 81 2.81 -17.03 -27.07
C PRO A 81 2.53 -15.53 -26.93
N THR A 82 1.43 -15.23 -26.25
CA THR A 82 1.13 -13.87 -25.76
C THR A 82 1.87 -13.64 -24.45
N ILE A 83 2.59 -12.53 -24.36
CA ILE A 83 3.22 -12.10 -23.10
C ILE A 83 2.29 -11.09 -22.43
N ILE A 84 1.90 -11.34 -21.18
CA ILE A 84 1.08 -10.42 -20.39
C ILE A 84 1.90 -9.87 -19.25
N VAL A 85 2.06 -8.55 -19.22
CA VAL A 85 2.71 -7.83 -18.13
C VAL A 85 1.64 -7.24 -17.23
N SER A 86 1.63 -7.66 -15.96
CA SER A 86 0.61 -7.25 -14.99
C SER A 86 1.23 -7.01 -13.61
N PRO A 87 0.76 -5.99 -12.85
CA PRO A 87 1.43 -5.56 -11.63
C PRO A 87 1.12 -6.45 -10.42
N LEU A 88 0.12 -7.33 -10.49
CA LEU A 88 -0.43 -8.01 -9.31
C LEU A 88 -0.73 -9.49 -9.57
N LEU A 89 -0.06 -10.35 -8.80
CA LEU A 89 -0.16 -11.81 -8.87
C LEU A 89 -1.55 -12.34 -8.50
N SER A 90 -2.31 -11.61 -7.66
CA SER A 90 -3.67 -12.00 -7.24
C SER A 90 -4.71 -11.88 -8.37
N LEU A 91 -4.52 -10.98 -9.34
CA LEU A 91 -5.36 -10.88 -10.55
C LEU A 91 -5.27 -12.15 -11.41
N MET A 92 -4.14 -12.86 -11.31
CA MET A 92 -3.75 -13.86 -12.30
C MET A 92 -4.53 -15.17 -12.19
N ARG A 93 -4.87 -15.62 -10.98
CA ARG A 93 -5.50 -16.94 -10.76
C ARG A 93 -6.91 -17.01 -11.39
N ASN A 94 -7.78 -16.07 -11.06
CA ASN A 94 -9.16 -16.03 -11.57
C ASN A 94 -9.20 -15.79 -13.09
N GLN A 95 -8.23 -15.04 -13.63
CA GLN A 95 -8.13 -14.80 -15.07
C GLN A 95 -7.66 -16.05 -15.82
N ILE A 96 -6.68 -16.78 -15.28
CA ILE A 96 -6.20 -18.05 -15.86
C ILE A 96 -7.32 -19.10 -15.87
N GLU A 97 -8.08 -19.24 -14.78
CA GLU A 97 -9.22 -20.17 -14.73
C GLU A 97 -10.23 -19.94 -15.86
N ASN A 98 -10.53 -18.67 -16.16
CA ASN A 98 -11.43 -18.32 -17.27
C ASN A 98 -10.78 -18.52 -18.64
N ALA A 99 -9.47 -18.27 -18.78
CA ALA A 99 -8.74 -18.53 -20.02
C ALA A 99 -8.66 -20.04 -20.35
N VAL A 100 -8.49 -20.89 -19.34
CA VAL A 100 -8.46 -22.36 -19.51
C VAL A 100 -9.75 -22.89 -20.12
N LYS A 101 -10.92 -22.27 -19.85
CA LYS A 101 -12.22 -22.65 -20.44
C LYS A 101 -12.25 -22.57 -21.97
N ILE A 102 -11.40 -21.74 -22.58
CA ILE A 102 -11.25 -21.65 -24.04
C ILE A 102 -10.03 -22.41 -24.58
N GLY A 103 -9.45 -23.29 -23.75
CA GLY A 103 -8.33 -24.14 -24.11
C GLY A 103 -7.05 -23.34 -24.33
N ILE A 104 -6.81 -22.32 -23.50
CA ILE A 104 -5.53 -21.61 -23.42
C ILE A 104 -4.66 -22.30 -22.37
N SER A 105 -3.43 -22.63 -22.76
CA SER A 105 -2.36 -23.02 -21.83
C SER A 105 -1.65 -21.78 -21.31
N ALA A 106 -1.81 -21.47 -20.02
CA ALA A 106 -1.23 -20.28 -19.39
C ALA A 106 -0.21 -20.66 -18.31
N GLU A 107 0.96 -20.02 -18.33
CA GLU A 107 2.02 -20.17 -17.35
C GLU A 107 2.37 -18.81 -16.72
N THR A 108 2.92 -18.82 -15.51
CA THR A 108 3.35 -17.58 -14.82
C THR A 108 4.80 -17.66 -14.40
N ILE A 109 5.57 -16.58 -14.54
CA ILE A 109 6.93 -16.48 -13.97
C ILE A 109 6.97 -15.26 -13.07
N ASN A 110 7.14 -15.50 -11.78
CA ASN A 110 7.22 -14.47 -10.74
C ASN A 110 8.13 -14.92 -9.57
N SER A 111 8.30 -14.04 -8.58
CA SER A 111 9.12 -14.31 -7.40
C SER A 111 8.61 -15.46 -6.53
N ASP A 112 7.36 -15.87 -6.68
CA ASP A 112 6.69 -16.82 -5.80
C ASP A 112 6.75 -18.26 -6.35
N ASN A 113 7.27 -18.46 -7.57
CA ASN A 113 7.38 -19.78 -8.22
C ASN A 113 8.75 -20.01 -8.88
N THR A 114 9.82 -19.50 -8.28
CA THR A 114 11.21 -19.64 -8.79
C THR A 114 11.61 -21.07 -9.11
N ASP A 115 11.08 -22.04 -8.36
CA ASP A 115 11.40 -23.46 -8.49
C ASP A 115 10.82 -24.08 -9.78
N GLU A 116 9.81 -23.43 -10.39
CA GLU A 116 9.13 -23.88 -11.61
C GLU A 116 9.71 -23.26 -12.90
N TRP A 117 10.60 -22.26 -12.78
CA TRP A 117 11.03 -21.45 -13.92
C TRP A 117 11.66 -22.26 -15.04
N THR A 118 12.54 -23.20 -14.72
CA THR A 118 13.23 -24.04 -15.71
C THR A 118 12.24 -24.89 -16.51
N GLU A 119 11.19 -25.41 -15.86
CA GLU A 119 10.16 -26.20 -16.53
C GLU A 119 9.35 -25.34 -17.50
N ILE A 120 8.95 -24.14 -17.07
CA ILE A 120 8.18 -23.20 -17.88
C ILE A 120 9.00 -22.74 -19.10
N GLU A 121 10.30 -22.47 -18.91
CA GLU A 121 11.21 -22.11 -20.00
C GLU A 121 11.31 -23.23 -21.05
N GLU A 122 11.34 -24.50 -20.65
CA GLU A 122 11.30 -25.63 -21.59
C GLU A 122 9.96 -25.76 -22.32
N LYS A 123 8.82 -25.50 -21.63
CA LYS A 123 7.50 -25.46 -22.28
C LYS A 123 7.42 -24.35 -23.32
N LEU A 124 7.99 -23.18 -23.04
CA LEU A 124 8.06 -22.04 -23.98
C LEU A 124 8.84 -22.40 -25.25
N LYS A 125 9.99 -23.06 -25.11
CA LYS A 125 10.80 -23.52 -26.25
C LYS A 125 10.07 -24.51 -27.16
N ARG A 126 9.15 -25.31 -26.61
CA ARG A 126 8.40 -26.35 -27.34
C ARG A 126 7.00 -25.90 -27.78
N LYS A 127 6.71 -24.59 -27.76
CA LYS A 127 5.40 -24.00 -28.12
C LYS A 127 4.19 -24.54 -27.32
N ALA A 128 4.42 -25.08 -26.12
CA ALA A 128 3.37 -25.65 -25.25
C ALA A 128 2.63 -24.60 -24.40
N VAL A 129 3.03 -23.33 -24.50
CA VAL A 129 2.45 -22.21 -23.76
C VAL A 129 1.77 -21.26 -24.76
N ASP A 130 0.52 -20.91 -24.49
CA ASP A 130 -0.22 -19.91 -25.26
C ASP A 130 -0.09 -18.51 -24.67
N ILE A 131 -0.02 -18.44 -23.34
CA ILE A 131 0.10 -17.20 -22.58
C ILE A 131 1.15 -17.34 -21.49
N LEU A 132 2.08 -16.39 -21.44
CA LEU A 132 3.03 -16.24 -20.34
C LEU A 132 2.75 -14.94 -19.59
N LEU A 133 2.43 -15.04 -18.31
CA LEU A 133 2.20 -13.90 -17.44
C LEU A 133 3.48 -13.57 -16.65
N LEU A 134 3.83 -12.29 -16.63
CA LEU A 134 5.07 -11.78 -16.04
C LEU A 134 4.80 -10.54 -15.17
N SER A 135 5.54 -10.46 -14.05
CA SER A 135 5.72 -9.19 -13.34
C SER A 135 6.59 -8.22 -14.16
N PRO A 136 6.38 -6.89 -14.06
CA PRO A 136 7.24 -5.89 -14.70
C PRO A 136 8.73 -6.05 -14.38
N GLU A 137 9.05 -6.41 -13.14
CA GLU A 137 10.40 -6.62 -12.63
C GLU A 137 11.11 -7.76 -13.37
N ARG A 138 10.39 -8.88 -13.59
CA ARG A 138 10.92 -10.03 -14.33
C ARG A 138 11.11 -9.71 -15.81
N LEU A 139 10.16 -8.99 -16.42
CA LEU A 139 10.31 -8.58 -17.81
C LEU A 139 11.55 -7.69 -17.99
N GLY A 140 11.86 -6.82 -17.03
CA GLY A 140 13.06 -5.99 -17.05
C GLY A 140 14.36 -6.70 -16.65
N ASN A 141 14.34 -8.00 -16.33
CA ASN A 141 15.52 -8.75 -15.92
C ASN A 141 16.37 -9.15 -17.13
N LYS A 142 17.68 -8.86 -17.09
CA LYS A 142 18.60 -9.15 -18.19
C LYS A 142 18.64 -10.62 -18.60
N ASP A 143 18.65 -11.54 -17.64
CA ASP A 143 18.62 -12.98 -17.93
C ASP A 143 17.36 -13.35 -18.72
N PHE A 144 16.20 -12.81 -18.32
CA PHE A 144 14.96 -13.06 -19.04
C PHE A 144 14.99 -12.48 -20.46
N THR A 145 15.44 -11.24 -20.63
CA THR A 145 15.45 -10.56 -21.94
C THR A 145 16.51 -11.10 -22.89
N GLU A 146 17.67 -11.51 -22.40
CA GLU A 146 18.82 -11.92 -23.23
C GLU A 146 18.85 -13.44 -23.47
N ARG A 147 18.28 -14.25 -22.57
CA ARG A 147 18.28 -15.72 -22.67
C ARG A 147 16.90 -16.28 -22.97
N VAL A 148 15.87 -15.88 -22.21
CA VAL A 148 14.55 -16.52 -22.27
C VAL A 148 13.73 -16.02 -23.45
N LEU A 149 13.55 -14.71 -23.60
CA LEU A 149 12.76 -14.13 -24.71
C LEU A 149 13.24 -14.58 -26.10
N PRO A 150 14.56 -14.58 -26.41
CA PRO A 150 15.05 -15.04 -27.72
C PRO A 150 14.89 -16.54 -27.93
N SER A 151 14.73 -17.33 -26.86
CA SER A 151 14.56 -18.79 -26.95
C SER A 151 13.12 -19.21 -27.28
N ILE A 152 12.16 -18.28 -27.28
CA ILE A 152 10.76 -18.58 -27.58
C ILE A 152 10.59 -18.89 -29.07
N GLU A 153 10.28 -20.15 -29.38
CA GLU A 153 10.12 -20.60 -30.76
C GLU A 153 8.90 -19.92 -31.42
N GLY A 154 9.13 -19.21 -32.54
CA GLY A 154 8.11 -18.41 -33.22
C GLY A 154 7.94 -16.98 -32.68
N GLY A 155 8.76 -16.57 -31.71
CA GLY A 155 8.76 -15.23 -31.15
C GLY A 155 7.52 -14.90 -30.31
N ILE A 156 7.28 -13.63 -30.06
CA ILE A 156 6.11 -13.16 -29.30
C ILE A 156 4.95 -12.93 -30.28
N GLY A 157 3.79 -13.56 -30.00
CA GLY A 157 2.59 -13.41 -30.83
C GLY A 157 1.80 -12.15 -30.53
N MET A 158 1.84 -11.66 -29.29
CA MET A 158 1.24 -10.41 -28.83
C MET A 158 1.85 -9.99 -27.49
N LEU A 159 1.98 -8.68 -27.27
CA LEU A 159 2.28 -8.12 -25.95
C LEU A 159 1.04 -7.44 -25.35
N VAL A 160 0.73 -7.78 -24.11
CA VAL A 160 -0.30 -7.13 -23.29
C VAL A 160 0.37 -6.38 -22.17
N VAL A 161 0.02 -5.11 -22.00
CA VAL A 161 0.38 -4.30 -20.84
C VAL A 161 -0.88 -3.99 -20.07
N ASP A 162 -1.16 -4.77 -19.01
CA ASP A 162 -2.30 -4.53 -18.14
C ASP A 162 -1.96 -3.45 -17.10
N GLU A 163 -3.00 -2.73 -16.68
CA GLU A 163 -2.91 -1.53 -15.85
C GLU A 163 -1.88 -0.52 -16.39
N ALA A 164 -2.00 -0.22 -17.69
CA ALA A 164 -1.06 0.62 -18.42
C ALA A 164 -0.85 2.03 -17.83
N HIS A 165 -1.74 2.50 -16.95
CA HIS A 165 -1.54 3.74 -16.20
C HIS A 165 -0.27 3.70 -15.32
N CYS A 166 0.21 2.52 -14.92
CA CYS A 166 1.46 2.35 -14.17
C CYS A 166 2.72 2.75 -14.96
N ILE A 167 2.63 2.83 -16.30
CA ILE A 167 3.71 3.32 -17.17
C ILE A 167 3.92 4.83 -16.97
N SER A 168 2.83 5.56 -16.75
CA SER A 168 2.87 7.01 -16.70
C SER A 168 3.38 7.52 -15.37
N ASP A 169 4.31 8.46 -15.42
CA ASP A 169 4.79 9.17 -14.22
C ASP A 169 3.69 10.02 -13.57
N TRP A 170 2.66 10.33 -14.35
CA TRP A 170 1.47 11.09 -13.97
C TRP A 170 0.30 10.18 -13.56
N GLY A 171 0.51 8.86 -13.60
CA GLY A 171 -0.42 7.86 -13.10
C GLY A 171 -0.43 7.81 -11.57
N HIS A 172 -1.58 7.49 -11.00
CA HIS A 172 -1.77 7.42 -9.54
C HIS A 172 -1.02 6.27 -8.88
N ASP A 173 -0.74 5.19 -9.62
CA ASP A 173 0.11 4.05 -9.19
C ASP A 173 1.32 3.88 -10.13
N PHE A 174 2.13 4.94 -10.29
CA PHE A 174 3.37 4.85 -11.08
C PHE A 174 4.31 3.78 -10.53
N ARG A 175 4.78 2.89 -11.41
CA ARG A 175 5.75 1.85 -11.07
C ARG A 175 7.02 1.99 -11.90
N PRO A 176 8.18 2.29 -11.28
CA PRO A 176 9.43 2.48 -11.99
C PRO A 176 9.81 1.31 -12.92
N ASP A 177 9.48 0.07 -12.54
CA ASP A 177 9.74 -1.13 -13.34
C ASP A 177 8.95 -1.17 -14.67
N TYR A 178 7.80 -0.50 -14.75
CA TYR A 178 7.06 -0.36 -16.01
C TYR A 178 7.82 0.47 -17.07
N ARG A 179 8.67 1.42 -16.66
CA ARG A 179 9.53 2.13 -17.63
C ARG A 179 10.51 1.19 -18.33
N ARG A 180 10.88 0.07 -17.71
CA ARG A 180 11.74 -0.94 -18.35
C ARG A 180 11.02 -1.64 -19.51
N ILE A 181 9.70 -1.82 -19.39
CA ILE A 181 8.85 -2.40 -20.45
C ILE A 181 8.94 -1.56 -21.73
N VAL A 182 8.98 -0.23 -21.60
CA VAL A 182 9.11 0.68 -22.76
C VAL A 182 10.35 0.39 -23.59
N ARG A 183 11.49 0.07 -22.94
CA ARG A 183 12.73 -0.29 -23.66
C ARG A 183 12.57 -1.59 -24.45
N ILE A 184 11.87 -2.56 -23.86
CA ILE A 184 11.61 -3.86 -24.49
C ILE A 184 10.64 -3.71 -25.66
N ILE A 185 9.58 -2.91 -25.51
CA ILE A 185 8.65 -2.60 -26.60
C ILE A 185 9.36 -2.00 -27.80
N LYS A 186 10.36 -1.13 -27.58
CA LYS A 186 11.18 -0.56 -28.66
C LYS A 186 12.09 -1.58 -29.34
N GLN A 187 12.41 -2.69 -28.69
CA GLN A 187 13.20 -3.79 -29.25
C GLN A 187 12.34 -4.86 -29.93
N LEU A 188 11.03 -4.88 -29.70
CA LEU A 188 10.13 -5.81 -30.35
C LEU A 188 9.97 -5.48 -31.85
N PRO A 189 9.80 -6.50 -32.71
CA PRO A 189 9.49 -6.28 -34.11
C PRO A 189 8.24 -5.39 -34.28
N PRO A 190 8.23 -4.43 -35.23
CA PRO A 190 7.12 -3.47 -35.39
C PRO A 190 5.74 -4.11 -35.63
N ASN A 191 5.71 -5.34 -36.16
CA ASN A 191 4.52 -6.10 -36.47
C ASN A 191 3.94 -6.89 -35.28
N VAL A 192 4.58 -6.88 -34.11
CA VAL A 192 4.02 -7.53 -32.91
C VAL A 192 2.82 -6.72 -32.42
N PRO A 193 1.61 -7.32 -32.36
CA PRO A 193 0.44 -6.65 -31.80
C PRO A 193 0.69 -6.26 -30.34
N LEU A 194 0.24 -5.06 -29.97
CA LEU A 194 0.30 -4.56 -28.60
C LEU A 194 -1.08 -4.11 -28.15
N ILE A 195 -1.50 -4.54 -26.96
CA ILE A 195 -2.67 -3.99 -26.29
C ILE A 195 -2.31 -3.53 -24.88
N ALA A 196 -2.54 -2.23 -24.62
CA ALA A 196 -2.42 -1.62 -23.32
C ALA A 196 -3.83 -1.42 -22.75
N THR A 197 -4.09 -1.89 -21.53
CA THR A 197 -5.42 -1.84 -20.92
C THR A 197 -5.39 -1.08 -19.59
N THR A 198 -6.38 -0.21 -19.35
CA THR A 198 -6.51 0.50 -18.06
C THR A 198 -7.96 0.90 -17.80
N ALA A 199 -8.34 0.96 -16.53
CA ALA A 199 -9.63 1.52 -16.12
C ALA A 199 -9.60 3.02 -15.82
N THR A 200 -8.41 3.51 -15.52
CA THR A 200 -8.19 4.79 -14.84
C THR A 200 -7.05 5.51 -15.55
N ALA A 201 -7.39 6.19 -16.64
CA ALA A 201 -6.46 7.05 -17.38
C ALA A 201 -7.21 8.30 -17.84
N ASN A 202 -6.84 9.42 -17.26
CA ASN A 202 -7.21 10.74 -17.74
C ASN A 202 -6.37 11.11 -18.97
N GLN A 203 -6.67 12.22 -19.63
CA GLN A 203 -6.08 12.56 -20.94
C GLN A 203 -4.56 12.68 -20.84
N ARG A 204 -4.03 13.30 -19.77
CA ARG A 204 -2.58 13.39 -19.53
C ARG A 204 -1.89 12.02 -19.43
N VAL A 205 -2.52 11.04 -18.78
CA VAL A 205 -1.97 9.67 -18.65
C VAL A 205 -2.05 8.96 -19.99
N VAL A 206 -3.13 9.15 -20.74
CA VAL A 206 -3.27 8.62 -22.11
C VAL A 206 -2.17 9.17 -23.02
N ASP A 207 -1.91 10.47 -22.97
CA ASP A 207 -0.90 11.13 -23.81
C ASP A 207 0.52 10.66 -23.44
N ASP A 208 0.83 10.51 -22.15
CA ASP A 208 2.11 9.98 -21.69
C ASP A 208 2.29 8.49 -22.08
N ILE A 209 1.25 7.66 -21.96
CA ILE A 209 1.29 6.27 -22.46
C ILE A 209 1.56 6.25 -23.97
N LYS A 210 0.92 7.12 -24.75
CA LYS A 210 1.17 7.22 -26.20
C LYS A 210 2.60 7.64 -26.50
N ALA A 211 3.12 8.67 -25.83
CA ALA A 211 4.50 9.11 -25.99
C ALA A 211 5.52 8.00 -25.67
N GLN A 212 5.21 7.15 -24.69
CA GLN A 212 6.10 6.06 -24.28
C GLN A 212 5.99 4.81 -25.16
N LEU A 213 4.78 4.39 -25.53
CA LEU A 213 4.53 3.15 -26.28
C LEU A 213 4.44 3.35 -27.81
N GLY A 214 4.32 4.59 -28.28
CA GLY A 214 4.27 5.03 -29.68
C GLY A 214 2.97 5.75 -30.06
N ASP A 215 3.09 6.82 -30.85
CA ASP A 215 1.97 7.70 -31.22
C ASP A 215 0.87 7.03 -32.07
N GLU A 216 1.20 5.91 -32.74
CA GLU A 216 0.26 5.13 -33.57
C GLU A 216 -0.76 4.30 -32.75
N LEU A 217 -0.77 4.44 -31.42
CA LEU A 217 -1.72 3.77 -30.53
C LEU A 217 -3.16 4.17 -30.81
N ASN A 218 -3.94 3.24 -31.35
CA ASN A 218 -5.37 3.39 -31.52
C ASN A 218 -6.07 3.39 -30.15
N SER A 219 -6.64 4.52 -29.75
CA SER A 219 -7.30 4.65 -28.44
C SER A 219 -8.79 4.32 -28.56
N ILE A 220 -9.23 3.31 -27.81
CA ILE A 220 -10.64 2.92 -27.68
C ILE A 220 -11.08 3.27 -26.27
N ARG A 221 -12.01 4.21 -26.14
CA ARG A 221 -12.51 4.73 -24.86
C ARG A 221 -14.02 4.63 -24.76
N GLY A 222 -14.52 4.12 -23.63
CA GLY A 222 -15.94 4.05 -23.32
C GLY A 222 -16.33 4.87 -22.08
N PRO A 223 -17.64 4.91 -21.74
CA PRO A 223 -18.14 5.64 -20.58
C PRO A 223 -17.63 5.02 -19.27
N LEU A 224 -17.26 5.88 -18.32
CA LEU A 224 -16.74 5.47 -17.02
C LEU A 224 -17.85 5.34 -15.96
N THR A 225 -19.04 5.90 -16.22
CA THR A 225 -20.16 5.82 -15.29
C THR A 225 -20.61 4.39 -15.02
N ARG A 226 -20.92 4.07 -13.76
CA ARG A 226 -21.48 2.78 -13.34
C ARG A 226 -22.90 2.96 -12.84
N GLU A 227 -23.81 2.16 -13.37
CA GLU A 227 -25.24 2.29 -13.09
C GLU A 227 -25.65 1.66 -11.76
N SER A 228 -24.90 0.69 -11.27
CA SER A 228 -25.20 -0.02 -10.01
C SER A 228 -24.74 0.72 -8.76
N LEU A 229 -23.87 1.72 -8.88
CA LEU A 229 -23.25 2.38 -7.72
C LEU A 229 -24.10 3.54 -7.19
N GLN A 230 -24.35 3.51 -5.89
CA GLN A 230 -24.93 4.62 -5.12
C GLN A 230 -23.85 5.24 -4.23
N LEU A 231 -23.53 6.51 -4.49
CA LEU A 231 -22.45 7.22 -3.82
C LEU A 231 -22.99 8.14 -2.74
N GLN A 232 -22.36 8.13 -1.57
CA GLN A 232 -22.60 9.06 -0.47
C GLN A 232 -21.29 9.38 0.26
N VAL A 233 -21.07 10.66 0.56
CA VAL A 233 -20.01 11.14 1.46
C VAL A 233 -20.63 11.43 2.81
N ILE A 234 -19.96 11.04 3.90
CA ILE A 234 -20.39 11.24 5.28
C ILE A 234 -19.22 11.88 6.04
N LYS A 235 -19.47 13.01 6.70
CA LYS A 235 -18.45 13.74 7.46
C LYS A 235 -18.63 13.42 8.94
N LEU A 236 -17.59 12.87 9.56
CA LEU A 236 -17.56 12.51 10.97
C LEU A 236 -16.36 13.21 11.61
N ALA A 237 -16.48 13.59 12.88
CA ALA A 237 -15.48 14.41 13.55
C ALA A 237 -14.17 13.65 13.79
N ASP A 238 -14.27 12.38 14.18
CA ASP A 238 -13.12 11.58 14.61
C ASP A 238 -13.26 10.06 14.33
N GLN A 239 -12.23 9.31 14.73
CA GLN A 239 -12.19 7.85 14.61
C GLN A 239 -13.28 7.13 15.40
N ALA A 240 -13.66 7.65 16.57
CA ALA A 240 -14.66 7.01 17.40
C ALA A 240 -16.04 7.06 16.73
N GLU A 241 -16.40 8.21 16.17
CA GLU A 241 -17.62 8.36 15.36
C GLU A 241 -17.61 7.45 14.13
N ARG A 242 -16.48 7.32 13.43
CA ARG A 242 -16.36 6.39 12.27
C ARG A 242 -16.54 4.93 12.67
N LEU A 243 -15.92 4.49 13.76
CA LEU A 243 -16.06 3.13 14.28
C LEU A 243 -17.51 2.84 14.70
N ALA A 244 -18.14 3.79 15.39
CA ALA A 244 -19.54 3.67 15.79
C ALA A 244 -20.48 3.67 14.56
N TRP A 245 -20.24 4.53 13.57
CA TRP A 245 -20.99 4.56 12.32
C TRP A 245 -20.90 3.23 11.56
N LEU A 246 -19.69 2.64 11.46
CA LEU A 246 -19.49 1.34 10.82
C LEU A 246 -20.30 0.24 11.52
N HIS A 247 -20.25 0.19 12.86
CA HIS A 247 -21.03 -0.77 13.65
C HIS A 247 -22.53 -0.65 13.38
N GLU A 248 -23.06 0.57 13.33
CA GLU A 248 -24.49 0.83 13.14
C GLU A 248 -25.02 0.56 11.73
N ASN A 249 -24.16 0.63 10.71
CA ASN A 249 -24.61 0.67 9.31
C ASN A 249 -24.15 -0.50 8.45
N ILE A 250 -23.06 -1.18 8.78
CA ILE A 250 -22.51 -2.24 7.90
C ILE A 250 -23.49 -3.40 7.69
N ASN A 251 -24.27 -3.77 8.70
CA ASN A 251 -25.26 -4.85 8.61
C ASN A 251 -26.53 -4.44 7.84
N LYS A 252 -26.76 -3.13 7.64
CA LYS A 252 -27.87 -2.62 6.82
C LYS A 252 -27.56 -2.69 5.32
N MET A 253 -26.29 -2.83 4.96
CA MET A 253 -25.86 -3.05 3.57
C MET A 253 -25.98 -4.53 3.22
N GLU A 254 -26.59 -4.86 2.10
CA GLU A 254 -26.72 -6.26 1.67
C GLU A 254 -25.37 -6.84 1.21
N GLY A 255 -25.23 -8.17 1.31
CA GLY A 255 -24.03 -8.89 0.87
C GLY A 255 -22.77 -8.59 1.68
N SER A 256 -21.61 -8.88 1.10
CA SER A 256 -20.29 -8.58 1.67
C SER A 256 -19.62 -7.41 0.95
N GLY A 257 -18.60 -6.82 1.58
CA GLY A 257 -17.93 -5.65 1.02
C GLY A 257 -16.46 -5.50 1.40
N ILE A 258 -15.90 -4.34 1.07
CA ILE A 258 -14.52 -3.96 1.40
C ILE A 258 -14.57 -2.65 2.19
N ILE A 259 -13.77 -2.55 3.26
CA ILE A 259 -13.54 -1.30 4.00
C ILE A 259 -12.09 -0.88 3.76
N TYR A 260 -11.86 0.22 3.06
CA TYR A 260 -10.52 0.75 2.81
C TYR A 260 -10.05 1.67 3.92
N CYS A 261 -8.85 1.41 4.45
CA CYS A 261 -8.12 2.31 5.34
C CYS A 261 -6.79 2.74 4.68
N LEU A 262 -6.25 3.88 5.11
CA LEU A 262 -4.98 4.39 4.61
C LEU A 262 -3.78 3.66 5.24
N THR A 263 -3.90 3.22 6.49
CA THR A 263 -2.80 2.62 7.25
C THR A 263 -3.07 1.17 7.66
N VAL A 264 -2.01 0.39 7.84
CA VAL A 264 -2.07 -0.98 8.38
C VAL A 264 -2.63 -0.98 9.81
N ALA A 265 -2.27 0.02 10.61
CA ALA A 265 -2.76 0.17 11.98
C ALA A 265 -4.28 0.34 12.01
N ASP A 266 -4.82 1.21 11.14
CA ASP A 266 -6.27 1.44 11.06
C ASP A 266 -7.00 0.20 10.54
N CYS A 267 -6.44 -0.55 9.59
CA CYS A 267 -7.04 -1.81 9.15
C CYS A 267 -7.20 -2.81 10.31
N ASN A 268 -6.15 -2.98 11.11
CA ASN A 268 -6.17 -3.88 12.27
C ASN A 268 -7.18 -3.41 13.32
N LYS A 269 -7.16 -2.12 13.64
CA LYS A 269 -8.05 -1.47 14.61
C LYS A 269 -9.52 -1.63 14.23
N VAL A 270 -9.89 -1.26 12.99
CA VAL A 270 -11.26 -1.35 12.49
C VAL A 270 -11.74 -2.81 12.44
N ALA A 271 -10.90 -3.75 11.96
CA ALA A 271 -11.27 -5.16 11.94
C ALA A 271 -11.50 -5.73 13.35
N LYS A 272 -10.64 -5.37 14.30
CA LYS A 272 -10.75 -5.78 15.71
C LYS A 272 -12.02 -5.21 16.36
N TRP A 273 -12.32 -3.92 16.15
CA TRP A 273 -13.55 -3.30 16.64
C TRP A 273 -14.80 -4.02 16.13
N LEU A 274 -14.89 -4.22 14.81
CA LEU A 274 -16.05 -4.89 14.20
C LEU A 274 -16.22 -6.32 14.71
N ARG A 275 -15.14 -7.09 14.86
CA ARG A 275 -15.20 -8.43 15.47
C ARG A 275 -15.66 -8.38 16.92
N GLY A 276 -15.21 -7.40 17.70
CA GLY A 276 -15.68 -7.16 19.07
C GLY A 276 -17.19 -6.86 19.14
N LYS A 277 -17.76 -6.32 18.05
CA LYS A 277 -19.21 -6.12 17.88
C LYS A 277 -19.94 -7.32 17.24
N GLY A 278 -19.28 -8.47 17.11
CA GLY A 278 -19.88 -9.67 16.51
C GLY A 278 -20.01 -9.61 14.98
N ILE A 279 -19.39 -8.61 14.32
CA ILE A 279 -19.38 -8.50 12.86
C ILE A 279 -18.15 -9.22 12.33
N ASN A 280 -18.36 -10.22 11.47
CA ASN A 280 -17.26 -11.01 10.90
C ASN A 280 -16.48 -10.20 9.85
N ALA A 281 -15.52 -9.40 10.30
CA ALA A 281 -14.62 -8.61 9.46
C ALA A 281 -13.15 -8.97 9.73
N LEU A 282 -12.38 -9.18 8.67
CA LEU A 282 -10.96 -9.54 8.77
C LEU A 282 -10.09 -8.46 8.12
N GLU A 283 -8.94 -8.17 8.72
CA GLU A 283 -7.97 -7.25 8.14
C GLU A 283 -7.32 -7.84 6.87
N TYR A 284 -6.81 -7.00 5.97
CA TYR A 284 -6.07 -7.45 4.79
C TYR A 284 -5.05 -6.39 4.39
N HIS A 285 -3.76 -6.69 4.51
CA HIS A 285 -2.71 -5.71 4.21
C HIS A 285 -1.37 -6.33 3.83
N ALA A 286 -0.39 -5.46 3.55
CA ALA A 286 0.96 -5.83 3.16
C ALA A 286 1.67 -6.71 4.21
N ASP A 287 1.44 -6.41 5.50
CA ASP A 287 2.22 -6.95 6.62
C ASP A 287 1.47 -7.95 7.53
N LEU A 288 0.67 -8.86 6.95
CA LEU A 288 -0.12 -9.84 7.72
C LEU A 288 0.75 -10.86 8.51
N SER A 289 1.94 -11.18 8.02
CA SER A 289 2.94 -11.99 8.73
C SER A 289 4.35 -11.58 8.29
N LYS A 290 5.32 -11.78 9.19
CA LYS A 290 6.76 -11.65 8.91
C LYS A 290 7.27 -12.78 8.02
N ASP A 291 6.64 -13.96 8.09
CA ASP A 291 6.95 -15.08 7.21
C ASP A 291 6.24 -14.91 5.86
N ALA A 292 7.00 -15.02 4.76
CA ALA A 292 6.48 -14.78 3.42
C ALA A 292 5.46 -15.83 2.97
N LYS A 293 5.66 -17.11 3.33
CA LYS A 293 4.78 -18.22 2.94
C LYS A 293 3.48 -18.17 3.74
N GLU A 294 3.56 -17.93 5.03
CA GLU A 294 2.39 -17.75 5.90
C GLU A 294 1.56 -16.54 5.48
N LYS A 295 2.22 -15.39 5.23
CA LYS A 295 1.55 -14.18 4.73
C LYS A 295 0.77 -14.45 3.44
N ARG A 296 1.37 -15.17 2.49
CA ARG A 296 0.71 -15.57 1.24
C ARG A 296 -0.53 -16.42 1.53
N LYS A 297 -0.38 -17.46 2.35
CA LYS A 297 -1.49 -18.36 2.74
C LYS A 297 -2.65 -17.58 3.39
N LEU A 298 -2.35 -16.65 4.30
CA LEU A 298 -3.36 -15.83 4.98
C LEU A 298 -4.11 -14.91 4.02
N ARG A 299 -3.42 -14.28 3.05
CA ARG A 299 -4.09 -13.45 2.04
C ARG A 299 -5.04 -14.28 1.19
N GLU A 300 -4.57 -15.42 0.69
CA GLU A 300 -5.37 -16.33 -0.14
C GLU A 300 -6.61 -16.86 0.62
N GLU A 301 -6.44 -17.22 1.89
CA GLU A 301 -7.54 -17.65 2.74
C GLU A 301 -8.60 -16.54 2.92
N ARG A 302 -8.17 -15.31 3.19
CA ARG A 302 -9.07 -14.17 3.43
C ARG A 302 -9.79 -13.74 2.16
N GLU A 303 -9.11 -13.72 1.02
CA GLU A 303 -9.71 -13.52 -0.30
C GLU A 303 -10.79 -14.57 -0.57
N ARG A 304 -10.48 -15.85 -0.34
CA ARG A 304 -11.44 -16.96 -0.50
C ARG A 304 -12.66 -16.78 0.41
N LYS A 305 -12.46 -16.40 1.68
CA LYS A 305 -13.56 -16.13 2.62
C LYS A 305 -14.47 -15.02 2.11
N LEU A 306 -13.92 -13.93 1.57
CA LEU A 306 -14.74 -12.86 1.00
C LEU A 306 -15.44 -13.30 -0.29
N LEU A 307 -14.74 -14.02 -1.19
CA LEU A 307 -15.33 -14.59 -2.41
C LEU A 307 -16.56 -15.45 -2.09
N ASN A 308 -16.45 -16.29 -1.06
CA ASN A 308 -17.49 -17.22 -0.62
C ASN A 308 -18.58 -16.60 0.28
N ASN A 309 -18.55 -15.27 0.52
CA ASN A 309 -19.45 -14.61 1.48
C ASN A 309 -19.35 -15.17 2.92
N GLU A 310 -18.21 -15.77 3.30
CA GLU A 310 -17.95 -16.29 4.64
C GLU A 310 -17.64 -15.16 5.65
N VAL A 311 -17.25 -13.98 5.16
CA VAL A 311 -17.01 -12.75 5.95
C VAL A 311 -17.89 -11.61 5.45
N LYS A 312 -18.30 -10.72 6.36
CA LYS A 312 -19.06 -9.52 6.02
C LYS A 312 -18.21 -8.50 5.27
N ALA A 313 -16.96 -8.34 5.69
CA ALA A 313 -16.04 -7.43 5.02
C ALA A 313 -14.58 -7.85 5.19
N LEU A 314 -13.76 -7.49 4.21
CA LEU A 314 -12.32 -7.33 4.41
C LEU A 314 -12.01 -5.86 4.67
N VAL A 315 -11.29 -5.59 5.76
CA VAL A 315 -10.78 -4.26 6.11
C VAL A 315 -9.36 -4.15 5.59
N ALA A 316 -9.15 -3.38 4.53
CA ALA A 316 -7.95 -3.47 3.74
C ALA A 316 -7.25 -2.14 3.49
N THR A 317 -5.93 -2.20 3.33
CA THR A 317 -5.21 -1.13 2.63
C THR A 317 -5.35 -1.33 1.12
N VAL A 318 -4.68 -0.49 0.33
CA VAL A 318 -4.53 -0.68 -1.13
C VAL A 318 -3.97 -2.05 -1.53
N ALA A 319 -3.44 -2.82 -0.58
CA ALA A 319 -3.01 -4.20 -0.81
C ALA A 319 -4.15 -5.09 -1.32
N LEU A 320 -5.41 -4.89 -0.86
CA LEU A 320 -6.58 -5.54 -1.47
C LEU A 320 -7.01 -4.75 -2.71
N GLY A 321 -6.06 -4.65 -3.63
CA GLY A 321 -6.10 -3.76 -4.77
C GLY A 321 -6.45 -4.49 -6.06
N MET A 322 -5.92 -3.95 -7.16
CA MET A 322 -6.20 -4.43 -8.52
C MET A 322 -6.00 -5.94 -8.59
N GLY A 323 -6.97 -6.69 -9.10
CA GLY A 323 -6.92 -8.16 -8.98
C GLY A 323 -8.14 -8.79 -8.37
N PHE A 324 -8.61 -8.26 -7.25
CA PHE A 324 -9.77 -8.84 -6.59
C PHE A 324 -11.04 -8.58 -7.42
N ASP A 325 -11.63 -9.67 -7.91
CA ASP A 325 -12.83 -9.66 -8.74
C ASP A 325 -13.89 -10.56 -8.13
N LYS A 326 -14.82 -9.93 -7.41
CA LYS A 326 -16.02 -10.58 -6.87
C LYS A 326 -17.24 -9.89 -7.48
N PRO A 327 -18.12 -10.62 -8.19
CA PRO A 327 -19.21 -10.03 -8.95
C PRO A 327 -20.29 -9.37 -8.06
N ASP A 328 -20.50 -9.92 -6.87
CA ASP A 328 -21.58 -9.64 -5.92
C ASP A 328 -21.13 -8.83 -4.69
N LEU A 329 -20.10 -7.98 -4.82
CA LEU A 329 -19.74 -7.03 -3.74
C LEU A 329 -20.84 -5.98 -3.55
N GLY A 330 -21.54 -6.03 -2.42
CA GLY A 330 -22.67 -5.12 -2.12
C GLY A 330 -22.23 -3.73 -1.69
N PHE A 331 -21.02 -3.57 -1.16
CA PHE A 331 -20.52 -2.26 -0.75
C PHE A 331 -18.99 -2.13 -0.79
N VAL A 332 -18.53 -0.89 -0.97
CA VAL A 332 -17.18 -0.43 -0.67
C VAL A 332 -17.32 0.78 0.25
N ILE A 333 -16.64 0.75 1.40
CA ILE A 333 -16.57 1.86 2.34
C ILE A 333 -15.13 2.34 2.42
N HIS A 334 -14.90 3.62 2.27
CA HIS A 334 -13.62 4.26 2.59
C HIS A 334 -13.72 4.78 4.01
N TYR A 335 -13.04 4.11 4.95
CA TYR A 335 -12.95 4.57 6.34
C TYR A 335 -12.21 5.91 6.45
N GLN A 336 -11.26 6.14 5.54
CA GLN A 336 -10.49 7.37 5.40
C GLN A 336 -10.44 7.77 3.92
N ARG A 337 -10.38 9.08 3.66
CA ARG A 337 -10.37 9.62 2.30
C ARG A 337 -9.07 9.30 1.55
N PRO A 338 -9.14 8.71 0.35
CA PRO A 338 -7.94 8.49 -0.47
C PRO A 338 -7.40 9.81 -1.03
N GLY A 339 -6.10 9.89 -1.29
CA GLY A 339 -5.43 11.10 -1.79
C GLY A 339 -5.72 11.50 -3.24
N SER A 340 -6.50 10.73 -4.01
CA SER A 340 -6.90 11.13 -5.37
C SER A 340 -8.23 10.53 -5.83
N ILE A 341 -8.95 11.28 -6.69
CA ILE A 341 -10.21 10.85 -7.31
C ILE A 341 -10.03 9.61 -8.17
N VAL A 342 -8.88 9.51 -8.83
CA VAL A 342 -8.54 8.37 -9.70
C VAL A 342 -8.48 7.08 -8.88
N ARG A 343 -7.82 7.12 -7.72
CA ARG A 343 -7.75 6.02 -6.78
C ARG A 343 -9.13 5.67 -6.21
N TYR A 344 -9.87 6.67 -5.75
CA TYR A 344 -11.24 6.49 -5.26
C TYR A 344 -12.13 5.76 -6.29
N TYR A 345 -12.12 6.23 -7.54
CA TYR A 345 -12.90 5.62 -8.63
C TYR A 345 -12.51 4.15 -8.90
N GLN A 346 -11.22 3.82 -8.88
CA GLN A 346 -10.75 2.45 -9.05
C GLN A 346 -11.25 1.53 -7.93
N GLU A 347 -11.22 2.01 -6.69
CA GLU A 347 -11.59 1.27 -5.49
C GLU A 347 -13.11 1.04 -5.41
N ILE A 348 -13.93 2.08 -5.60
CA ILE A 348 -15.40 1.92 -5.65
C ILE A 348 -15.86 1.10 -6.87
N GLY A 349 -15.03 1.07 -7.92
CA GLY A 349 -15.18 0.24 -9.11
C GLY A 349 -15.22 -1.27 -8.85
N ARG A 350 -15.05 -1.72 -7.60
CA ARG A 350 -15.13 -3.13 -7.20
C ARG A 350 -16.54 -3.58 -6.83
N ALA A 351 -17.34 -2.69 -6.25
CA ALA A 351 -18.71 -2.99 -5.84
C ALA A 351 -19.66 -3.17 -7.04
N GLY A 352 -20.70 -3.98 -6.92
CA GLY A 352 -21.84 -4.04 -7.84
C GLY A 352 -21.52 -4.38 -9.29
N ARG A 353 -20.61 -5.34 -9.56
CA ARG A 353 -20.29 -5.77 -10.94
C ARG A 353 -21.44 -6.55 -11.58
N ALA A 354 -22.12 -7.39 -10.80
CA ALA A 354 -23.28 -8.18 -11.20
C ALA A 354 -24.50 -7.92 -10.28
N LEU A 355 -24.54 -6.75 -9.62
CA LEU A 355 -25.68 -6.33 -8.80
C LEU A 355 -26.32 -5.10 -9.43
N ASP A 356 -27.63 -4.97 -9.27
CA ASP A 356 -28.38 -3.78 -9.68
C ASP A 356 -28.09 -2.59 -8.77
N LYS A 357 -27.67 -2.86 -7.52
CA LYS A 357 -27.43 -1.88 -6.48
C LYS A 357 -26.24 -2.27 -5.62
N ALA A 358 -25.31 -1.34 -5.43
CA ALA A 358 -24.23 -1.44 -4.48
C ALA A 358 -23.83 -0.05 -3.96
N TYR A 359 -23.33 0.01 -2.73
CA TYR A 359 -23.00 1.27 -2.07
C TYR A 359 -21.51 1.59 -2.15
N ALA A 360 -21.20 2.86 -2.40
CA ALA A 360 -19.87 3.43 -2.32
C ALA A 360 -19.91 4.58 -1.30
N ILE A 361 -19.46 4.31 -0.07
CA ILE A 361 -19.53 5.27 1.04
C ILE A 361 -18.14 5.80 1.35
N LEU A 362 -18.00 7.12 1.43
CA LEU A 362 -16.76 7.78 1.83
C LEU A 362 -16.95 8.43 3.21
N LEU A 363 -16.21 7.97 4.22
CA LEU A 363 -16.15 8.60 5.54
C LEU A 363 -15.00 9.60 5.56
N ASN A 364 -15.30 10.88 5.75
CA ASN A 364 -14.31 11.95 5.86
C ASN A 364 -14.14 12.38 7.33
N GLY A 365 -12.91 12.65 7.75
CA GLY A 365 -12.52 12.99 9.12
C GLY A 365 -11.23 13.80 9.11
N ALA A 366 -10.90 14.41 10.25
CA ALA A 366 -9.85 15.43 10.33
C ALA A 366 -8.43 14.88 10.09
N GLU A 367 -8.17 13.63 10.45
CA GLU A 367 -6.83 13.03 10.34
C GLU A 367 -6.43 12.64 8.91
N ASP A 368 -7.39 12.63 7.97
CA ASP A 368 -7.16 12.16 6.61
C ASP A 368 -6.12 13.03 5.87
N ASP A 369 -6.14 14.34 6.12
CA ASP A 369 -5.24 15.31 5.51
C ASP A 369 -3.79 15.11 5.95
N GLU A 370 -3.56 14.94 7.25
CA GLU A 370 -2.21 14.71 7.80
C GLU A 370 -1.58 13.44 7.23
N ILE A 371 -2.36 12.36 7.10
CA ILE A 371 -1.90 11.07 6.56
C ILE A 371 -1.53 11.21 5.07
N GLU A 372 -2.39 11.82 4.26
CA GLU A 372 -2.13 11.96 2.82
C GLU A 372 -1.00 12.97 2.53
N GLU A 373 -0.90 14.08 3.27
CA GLU A 373 0.22 15.01 3.15
C GLU A 373 1.56 14.33 3.50
N TYR A 374 1.58 13.50 4.55
CA TYR A 374 2.73 12.67 4.87
C TYR A 374 3.09 11.70 3.73
N PHE A 375 2.11 11.04 3.11
CA PHE A 375 2.36 10.17 1.96
C PHE A 375 2.90 10.92 0.74
N ILE A 376 2.45 12.16 0.50
CA ILE A 376 2.97 13.00 -0.58
C ILE A 376 4.43 13.37 -0.32
N GLN A 377 4.76 13.83 0.87
CA GLN A 377 6.13 14.25 1.23
C GLN A 377 7.12 13.06 1.23
N SER A 378 6.69 11.91 1.75
CA SER A 378 7.51 10.70 1.85
C SER A 378 7.61 9.92 0.54
N ALA A 379 6.82 10.28 -0.49
CA ALA A 379 6.72 9.57 -1.76
C ALA A 379 8.05 9.42 -2.50
N PHE A 380 8.74 10.54 -2.75
CA PHE A 380 9.93 10.61 -3.60
C PHE A 380 11.12 11.20 -2.86
N PRO A 381 12.31 10.56 -2.93
CA PRO A 381 13.56 11.18 -2.52
C PRO A 381 13.76 12.58 -3.12
N THR A 382 14.22 13.50 -2.30
CA THR A 382 14.63 14.83 -2.75
C THR A 382 15.94 14.74 -3.53
N PRO A 383 16.24 15.72 -4.41
CA PRO A 383 17.54 15.79 -5.08
C PRO A 383 18.72 15.83 -4.09
N LYS A 384 18.54 16.45 -2.91
CA LYS A 384 19.57 16.50 -1.87
C LYS A 384 19.88 15.12 -1.30
N GLU A 385 18.86 14.34 -0.99
CA GLU A 385 18.99 12.97 -0.50
C GLU A 385 19.61 12.04 -1.54
N MET A 386 19.16 12.14 -2.79
CA MET A 386 19.71 11.36 -3.90
C MET A 386 21.21 11.68 -4.13
N ASN A 387 21.59 12.97 -4.09
CA ASN A 387 22.99 13.40 -4.14
C ASN A 387 23.82 12.84 -2.98
N ALA A 388 23.27 12.85 -1.76
CA ALA A 388 23.97 12.29 -0.60
C ALA A 388 24.25 10.79 -0.78
N VAL A 389 23.28 10.02 -1.31
CA VAL A 389 23.46 8.59 -1.61
C VAL A 389 24.50 8.38 -2.71
N VAL A 390 24.45 9.15 -3.81
CA VAL A 390 25.44 9.06 -4.90
C VAL A 390 26.84 9.36 -4.38
N ASN A 391 27.01 10.45 -3.62
CA ASN A 391 28.30 10.84 -3.05
C ASN A 391 28.86 9.78 -2.08
N ALA A 392 28.00 9.15 -1.27
CA ALA A 392 28.42 8.07 -0.38
C ALA A 392 28.93 6.85 -1.18
N ILE A 393 28.24 6.49 -2.27
CA ILE A 393 28.66 5.39 -3.16
C ILE A 393 29.96 5.73 -3.89
N GLU A 394 30.10 6.95 -4.40
CA GLU A 394 31.27 7.39 -5.17
C GLU A 394 32.55 7.43 -4.34
N LYS A 395 32.46 7.80 -3.06
CA LYS A 395 33.60 7.78 -2.13
C LYS A 395 34.11 6.37 -1.80
N ALA A 396 33.32 5.33 -2.05
CA ALA A 396 33.65 3.96 -1.67
C ALA A 396 34.26 3.16 -2.83
N SER A 397 35.57 2.93 -2.79
CA SER A 397 36.30 2.16 -3.80
C SER A 397 35.87 0.69 -3.93
N LEU A 398 35.34 0.09 -2.85
CA LEU A 398 34.87 -1.31 -2.81
C LEU A 398 33.33 -1.43 -2.89
N GLY A 399 32.64 -0.36 -3.26
CA GLY A 399 31.19 -0.27 -3.25
C GLY A 399 30.59 -0.16 -1.85
N MET A 400 29.33 0.29 -1.81
CA MET A 400 28.58 0.57 -0.59
C MET A 400 27.46 -0.46 -0.41
N THR A 401 27.38 -1.10 0.76
CA THR A 401 26.19 -1.88 1.13
C THR A 401 25.13 -0.93 1.72
N LYS A 402 23.86 -1.34 1.65
CA LYS A 402 22.74 -0.56 2.22
C LYS A 402 22.98 -0.15 3.69
N ASN A 403 23.53 -1.07 4.50
CA ASN A 403 23.84 -0.80 5.91
C ASN A 403 24.95 0.24 6.10
N LYS A 404 25.97 0.26 5.23
CA LYS A 404 27.03 1.28 5.27
C LYS A 404 26.46 2.66 4.93
N ILE A 405 25.54 2.73 3.96
CA ILE A 405 24.85 3.98 3.61
C ILE A 405 24.03 4.51 4.79
N LEU A 406 23.26 3.65 5.48
CA LEU A 406 22.46 4.05 6.66
C LEU A 406 23.32 4.51 7.84
N LYS A 407 24.56 4.03 7.93
CA LYS A 407 25.53 4.47 8.93
C LYS A 407 26.09 5.87 8.63
N GLU A 408 26.30 6.20 7.35
CA GLU A 408 26.83 7.51 6.94
C GLU A 408 25.73 8.58 6.83
N LEU A 409 24.50 8.18 6.45
CA LEU A 409 23.40 9.09 6.18
C LEU A 409 22.27 8.94 7.21
N ASN A 410 21.82 10.07 7.75
CA ASN A 410 20.61 10.14 8.56
C ASN A 410 19.37 10.15 7.66
N MET A 411 19.07 8.98 7.09
CA MET A 411 17.91 8.74 6.25
C MET A 411 17.24 7.43 6.64
N SER A 412 15.90 7.35 6.53
CA SER A 412 15.19 6.12 6.82
C SER A 412 15.52 4.98 5.85
N TYR A 413 15.34 3.73 6.30
CA TYR A 413 15.62 2.54 5.49
C TYR A 413 14.85 2.56 4.15
N GLY A 414 13.55 2.85 4.24
CA GLY A 414 12.69 2.92 3.06
C GLY A 414 13.08 4.07 2.13
N ARG A 415 13.55 5.19 2.68
CA ARG A 415 14.02 6.33 1.89
C ARG A 415 15.29 6.00 1.10
N VAL A 416 16.28 5.38 1.75
CA VAL A 416 17.50 4.89 1.09
C VAL A 416 17.17 3.87 0.01
N GLU A 417 16.24 2.95 0.26
CA GLU A 417 15.79 1.98 -0.73
C GLU A 417 15.15 2.62 -1.96
N LYS A 418 14.31 3.64 -1.77
CA LYS A 418 13.74 4.42 -2.87
C LYS A 418 14.81 5.16 -3.67
N CYS A 419 15.81 5.76 -3.02
CA CYS A 419 16.95 6.39 -3.71
C CYS A 419 17.68 5.38 -4.59
N LEU A 420 18.08 4.25 -4.00
CA LEU A 420 18.85 3.21 -4.70
C LEU A 420 18.08 2.67 -5.90
N LYS A 421 16.78 2.36 -5.75
CA LYS A 421 15.94 1.88 -6.83
C LYS A 421 15.82 2.89 -7.98
N THR A 422 15.64 4.17 -7.64
CA THR A 422 15.51 5.25 -8.64
C THR A 422 16.82 5.45 -9.42
N LEU A 423 17.94 5.57 -8.70
CA LEU A 423 19.27 5.74 -9.28
C LEU A 423 19.69 4.54 -10.15
N GLU A 424 19.31 3.32 -9.76
CA GLU A 424 19.58 2.10 -10.53
C GLU A 424 18.79 2.08 -11.84
N ILE A 425 17.53 2.51 -11.83
CA ILE A 425 16.67 2.57 -13.03
C ILE A 425 17.15 3.64 -14.01
N GLU A 426 17.64 4.76 -13.49
CA GLU A 426 18.29 5.83 -14.27
C GLU A 426 19.69 5.43 -14.77
N GLY A 427 20.24 4.31 -14.28
CA GLY A 427 21.56 3.81 -14.67
C GLY A 427 22.73 4.58 -14.05
N ILE A 428 22.49 5.36 -13.01
CA ILE A 428 23.50 6.16 -12.27
C ILE A 428 24.33 5.28 -11.36
N ILE A 429 23.71 4.22 -10.84
CA ILE A 429 24.37 3.19 -10.05
C ILE A 429 24.04 1.82 -10.63
N TYR A 430 24.85 0.83 -10.29
CA TYR A 430 24.53 -0.57 -10.50
C TYR A 430 24.81 -1.38 -9.25
N LYS A 431 24.12 -2.52 -9.13
CA LYS A 431 24.26 -3.42 -7.99
C LYS A 431 25.02 -4.67 -8.41
N GLU A 432 26.04 -5.02 -7.63
CA GLU A 432 26.74 -6.30 -7.74
C GLU A 432 26.68 -7.01 -6.39
N LYS A 433 26.08 -8.21 -6.37
CA LYS A 433 25.73 -8.94 -5.14
C LYS A 433 24.91 -8.07 -4.17
N SER A 434 25.52 -7.56 -3.10
CA SER A 434 24.88 -6.71 -2.07
C SER A 434 25.42 -5.29 -2.02
N SER A 435 26.39 -4.96 -2.88
CA SER A 435 27.05 -3.66 -2.93
C SER A 435 26.60 -2.87 -4.15
N TYR A 436 26.49 -1.56 -3.96
CA TYR A 436 26.18 -0.59 -5.00
C TYR A 436 27.45 0.14 -5.42
N PHE A 437 27.57 0.35 -6.73
CA PHE A 437 28.72 0.97 -7.37
C PHE A 437 28.26 2.10 -8.29
N ARG A 438 29.13 3.09 -8.48
CA ARG A 438 28.88 4.24 -9.34
C ARG A 438 29.10 3.85 -10.80
N SER A 439 28.15 4.20 -11.67
CA SER A 439 28.34 4.10 -13.13
C SER A 439 29.10 5.32 -13.68
N PRO A 440 29.67 5.26 -14.89
CA PRO A 440 30.32 6.43 -15.52
C PRO A 440 29.32 7.48 -16.05
N VAL A 441 28.01 7.27 -15.92
CA VAL A 441 26.97 8.18 -16.42
C VAL A 441 26.91 9.42 -15.53
N SER A 442 27.12 10.62 -16.10
CA SER A 442 26.94 11.87 -15.35
C SER A 442 25.49 12.03 -14.90
N TRP A 443 25.27 12.38 -13.63
CA TRP A 443 23.93 12.54 -13.09
C TRP A 443 23.60 14.03 -12.94
N LEU A 444 22.56 14.46 -13.63
CA LEU A 444 21.91 15.75 -13.43
C LEU A 444 20.52 15.46 -12.86
N PRO A 445 20.25 15.74 -11.58
CA PRO A 445 18.95 15.49 -10.99
C PRO A 445 17.86 16.26 -11.74
N ASP A 446 16.84 15.57 -12.26
CA ASP A 446 15.65 16.20 -12.81
C ASP A 446 14.74 16.70 -11.66
N SER A 447 15.18 17.79 -11.04
CA SER A 447 14.46 18.47 -9.96
C SER A 447 13.10 18.99 -10.42
N THR A 448 12.96 19.28 -11.73
CA THR A 448 11.72 19.81 -12.30
C THR A 448 10.61 18.76 -12.32
N LYS A 449 10.94 17.52 -12.70
CA LYS A 449 10.00 16.41 -12.76
C LYS A 449 9.49 15.98 -11.39
N SER A 450 10.39 15.80 -10.41
CA SER A 450 10.00 15.40 -9.04
C SER A 450 9.10 16.45 -8.37
N SER A 451 9.42 17.72 -8.58
CA SER A 451 8.60 18.84 -8.08
C SER A 451 7.24 18.91 -8.78
N ALA A 452 7.18 18.65 -10.08
CA ALA A 452 5.94 18.63 -10.85
C ALA A 452 5.00 17.50 -10.40
N ILE A 453 5.53 16.29 -10.15
CA ILE A 453 4.73 15.16 -9.64
C ILE A 453 4.22 15.45 -8.23
N THR A 454 5.05 16.06 -7.36
CA THR A 454 4.62 16.43 -6.00
C THR A 454 3.49 17.46 -6.05
N LYS A 455 3.64 18.52 -6.86
CA LYS A 455 2.57 19.51 -7.10
C LYS A 455 1.30 18.87 -7.63
N LEU A 456 1.43 17.89 -8.54
CA LEU A 456 0.29 17.17 -9.04
C LEU A 456 -0.46 16.43 -7.92
N ARG A 457 0.25 15.70 -7.05
CA ARG A 457 -0.41 14.98 -5.94
C ARG A 457 -1.11 15.92 -4.96
N ILE A 458 -0.52 17.08 -4.70
CA ILE A 458 -1.18 18.14 -3.90
C ILE A 458 -2.48 18.58 -4.58
N ASN A 459 -2.45 18.82 -5.90
CA ASN A 459 -3.66 19.19 -6.64
C ASN A 459 -4.71 18.06 -6.63
N GLU A 460 -4.31 16.79 -6.66
CA GLU A 460 -5.21 15.65 -6.55
C GLU A 460 -5.87 15.54 -5.17
N LEU A 461 -5.12 15.84 -4.11
CA LEU A 461 -5.65 15.92 -2.75
C LEU A 461 -6.65 17.08 -2.62
N GLU A 462 -6.35 18.24 -3.19
CA GLU A 462 -7.28 19.38 -3.28
C GLU A 462 -8.56 19.02 -4.04
N ASP A 463 -8.45 18.26 -5.12
CA ASP A 463 -9.62 17.78 -5.86
C ASP A 463 -10.48 16.82 -5.04
N MET A 464 -9.88 16.01 -4.16
CA MET A 464 -10.58 15.17 -3.19
C MET A 464 -11.24 15.98 -2.07
N ARG A 465 -10.59 17.04 -1.57
CA ARG A 465 -11.20 17.99 -0.61
C ARG A 465 -12.48 18.60 -1.20
N LYS A 466 -12.37 19.15 -2.42
CA LYS A 466 -13.52 19.70 -3.16
C LYS A 466 -14.62 18.67 -3.44
N PHE A 467 -14.25 17.42 -3.70
CA PHE A 467 -15.22 16.33 -3.90
C PHE A 467 -16.04 16.03 -2.64
N VAL A 468 -15.41 16.08 -1.46
CA VAL A 468 -16.10 15.87 -0.18
C VAL A 468 -17.13 16.97 0.10
N ASP A 469 -16.85 18.19 -0.36
CA ASP A 469 -17.72 19.36 -0.16
C ASP A 469 -18.69 19.62 -1.31
N THR A 470 -18.65 18.81 -2.39
CA THR A 470 -19.47 19.09 -3.57
C THR A 470 -20.95 18.81 -3.32
N GLU A 471 -21.79 19.72 -3.80
CA GLU A 471 -23.25 19.55 -3.89
C GLU A 471 -23.68 19.03 -5.27
N ASP A 472 -22.75 18.97 -6.23
CA ASP A 472 -23.01 18.42 -7.56
C ASP A 472 -23.12 16.88 -7.53
N CYS A 473 -23.57 16.29 -8.63
CA CYS A 473 -23.54 14.85 -8.81
C CYS A 473 -22.11 14.27 -8.61
N TYR A 474 -21.93 13.41 -7.59
CA TYR A 474 -20.64 12.79 -7.30
C TYR A 474 -20.02 12.07 -8.50
N MET A 475 -20.79 11.24 -9.21
CA MET A 475 -20.27 10.50 -10.36
C MET A 475 -19.90 11.42 -11.53
N ARG A 476 -20.65 12.51 -11.73
CA ARG A 476 -20.30 13.51 -12.75
C ARG A 476 -18.99 14.20 -12.40
N TYR A 477 -18.79 14.57 -11.14
CA TYR A 477 -17.54 15.16 -10.66
C TYR A 477 -16.35 14.21 -10.90
N ILE A 478 -16.50 12.94 -10.52
CA ILE A 478 -15.47 11.90 -10.74
C ILE A 478 -15.17 11.73 -12.24
N SER A 479 -16.21 11.56 -13.06
CA SER A 479 -16.07 11.42 -14.52
C SER A 479 -15.40 12.63 -15.16
N ALA A 480 -15.69 13.85 -14.69
CA ALA A 480 -15.05 15.07 -15.18
C ALA A 480 -13.55 15.09 -14.86
N LYS A 481 -13.15 14.66 -13.65
CA LYS A 481 -11.72 14.55 -13.27
C LYS A 481 -10.97 13.44 -14.00
N LEU A 482 -11.69 12.49 -14.58
CA LEU A 482 -11.14 11.44 -15.44
C LEU A 482 -11.13 11.84 -16.91
N ASP A 483 -11.58 13.04 -17.29
CA ASP A 483 -11.75 13.50 -18.68
C ASP A 483 -12.71 12.60 -19.49
N ASP A 484 -13.76 12.07 -18.87
CA ASP A 484 -14.79 11.27 -19.54
C ASP A 484 -15.58 12.16 -20.54
N PRO A 485 -15.59 11.86 -21.85
CA PRO A 485 -16.36 12.65 -22.81
C PRO A 485 -17.89 12.45 -22.67
N TYR A 486 -18.34 11.48 -21.88
CA TYR A 486 -19.75 11.14 -21.70
C TYR A 486 -20.34 11.69 -20.38
N LEU A 487 -20.04 12.94 -20.02
CA LEU A 487 -20.49 13.54 -18.76
C LEU A 487 -22.02 13.64 -18.67
N LYS A 488 -22.57 13.02 -17.63
CA LYS A 488 -23.99 13.13 -17.25
C LYS A 488 -24.16 12.98 -15.74
N ASN A 489 -25.22 13.58 -15.20
CA ASN A 489 -25.63 13.28 -13.82
C ASN A 489 -26.04 11.80 -13.72
N CYS A 490 -25.65 11.11 -12.65
CA CYS A 490 -25.94 9.69 -12.52
C CYS A 490 -27.38 9.39 -12.11
N GLY A 491 -28.09 10.35 -11.52
CA GLY A 491 -29.47 10.17 -11.04
C GLY A 491 -29.61 9.19 -9.87
N LYS A 492 -28.50 8.79 -9.24
CA LYS A 492 -28.47 7.68 -8.26
C LYS A 492 -27.63 7.95 -7.00
N CYS A 493 -26.84 9.01 -6.98
CA CYS A 493 -26.06 9.40 -5.81
C CYS A 493 -26.88 10.28 -4.86
N ARG A 494 -26.42 10.42 -3.62
CA ARG A 494 -27.09 11.24 -2.59
C ARG A 494 -27.44 12.64 -3.10
N ASN A 495 -26.51 13.32 -3.78
CA ASN A 495 -26.74 14.68 -4.31
C ASN A 495 -27.74 14.73 -5.47
N CYS A 496 -27.88 13.66 -6.28
CA CYS A 496 -28.89 13.62 -7.35
C CYS A 496 -30.29 13.30 -6.85
N LEU A 497 -30.38 12.50 -5.78
CA LEU A 497 -31.64 12.03 -5.22
C LEU A 497 -32.14 12.90 -4.05
N ASP A 498 -31.32 13.85 -3.60
CA ASP A 498 -31.54 14.64 -2.40
C ASP A 498 -31.94 13.77 -1.18
N THR A 499 -31.33 12.58 -1.09
CA THR A 499 -31.68 11.55 -0.11
C THR A 499 -30.40 10.94 0.46
N GLN A 500 -30.25 10.95 1.78
CA GLN A 500 -29.20 10.20 2.48
C GLN A 500 -29.58 8.71 2.52
N PHE A 501 -28.70 7.83 2.03
CA PHE A 501 -28.91 6.38 2.13
C PHE A 501 -28.62 5.86 3.54
N PHE A 502 -27.66 6.48 4.21
CA PHE A 502 -27.27 6.21 5.59
C PHE A 502 -27.17 7.52 6.35
N SER A 503 -27.60 7.53 7.62
CA SER A 503 -27.53 8.73 8.45
C SER A 503 -26.08 9.10 8.76
N GLU A 504 -25.82 10.39 8.90
CA GLU A 504 -24.56 10.94 9.41
C GLU A 504 -24.56 11.01 10.95
N VAL A 505 -25.73 10.85 11.58
CA VAL A 505 -25.87 10.86 13.05
C VAL A 505 -25.58 9.47 13.60
N VAL A 506 -24.75 9.42 14.63
CA VAL A 506 -24.29 8.19 15.28
C VAL A 506 -24.75 8.18 16.75
N SER A 507 -25.06 7.01 17.30
CA SER A 507 -25.46 6.86 18.70
C SER A 507 -24.33 7.26 19.64
N ARG A 508 -24.66 8.12 20.61
CA ARG A 508 -23.72 8.54 21.66
C ARG A 508 -23.15 7.36 22.44
N ASP A 509 -23.95 6.34 22.72
CA ASP A 509 -23.49 5.16 23.46
C ASP A 509 -22.45 4.37 22.67
N ASN A 510 -22.67 4.17 21.37
CA ASN A 510 -21.70 3.52 20.49
C ASN A 510 -20.40 4.34 20.36
N VAL A 511 -20.50 5.67 20.32
CA VAL A 511 -19.33 6.56 20.32
C VAL A 511 -18.54 6.42 21.62
N LEU A 512 -19.20 6.40 22.78
CA LEU A 512 -18.54 6.20 24.07
C LEU A 512 -17.83 4.84 24.16
N GLU A 513 -18.46 3.77 23.67
CA GLU A 513 -17.83 2.46 23.58
C GLU A 513 -16.63 2.45 22.62
N ALA A 514 -16.72 3.16 21.50
CA ALA A 514 -15.61 3.29 20.55
C ALA A 514 -14.44 4.07 21.19
N ILE A 515 -14.72 5.14 21.94
CA ILE A 515 -13.71 5.87 22.72
C ILE A 515 -13.05 4.93 23.75
N GLN A 516 -13.84 4.13 24.47
CA GLN A 516 -13.27 3.16 25.43
C GLN A 516 -12.42 2.10 24.75
N PHE A 517 -12.83 1.60 23.58
CA PHE A 517 -12.04 0.67 22.79
C PHE A 517 -10.72 1.29 22.33
N LEU A 518 -10.75 2.53 21.84
CA LEU A 518 -9.55 3.27 21.44
C LEU A 518 -8.62 3.53 22.65
N LYS A 519 -9.18 3.84 23.82
CA LYS A 519 -8.42 4.02 25.08
C LYS A 519 -7.88 2.70 25.66
N GLY A 520 -8.52 1.57 25.36
CA GLY A 520 -8.20 0.26 25.90
C GLY A 520 -7.14 -0.52 25.11
N GLU A 521 -6.63 0.02 24.00
CA GLU A 521 -5.47 -0.54 23.29
C GLU A 521 -4.17 -0.15 24.00
N TYR A 522 -3.92 -0.78 25.14
CA TYR A 522 -2.57 -0.77 25.71
C TYR A 522 -1.62 -1.48 24.75
N LEU A 523 -0.46 -0.87 24.51
CA LEU A 523 0.47 -1.37 23.50
C LEU A 523 1.66 -2.05 24.16
N ASP A 524 2.05 -3.19 23.61
CA ASP A 524 3.28 -3.85 24.04
C ASP A 524 4.52 -3.10 23.52
N ILE A 525 5.49 -2.93 24.42
CA ILE A 525 6.84 -2.50 24.11
C ILE A 525 7.70 -3.75 24.03
N GLU A 526 7.75 -4.33 22.84
CA GLU A 526 8.57 -5.51 22.58
C GLU A 526 10.07 -5.21 22.71
N PRO A 527 10.84 -6.05 23.41
CA PRO A 527 12.26 -5.81 23.59
C PRO A 527 13.02 -5.98 22.27
N ARG A 528 14.02 -5.12 22.06
CA ARG A 528 14.93 -5.28 20.94
C ARG A 528 15.87 -6.45 21.22
N LYS A 529 15.91 -7.40 20.27
CA LYS A 529 16.70 -8.64 20.37
C LYS A 529 18.05 -8.56 19.64
N GLN A 530 18.25 -7.54 18.82
CA GLN A 530 19.42 -7.42 17.94
C GLN A 530 19.89 -5.97 17.83
N TRP A 531 21.22 -5.80 17.76
CA TRP A 531 21.87 -4.53 17.45
C TRP A 531 21.67 -4.14 15.98
N PRO A 532 21.62 -2.83 15.66
CA PRO A 532 21.71 -2.38 14.28
C PRO A 532 23.05 -2.78 13.68
N ALA A 533 23.07 -3.04 12.37
CA ALA A 533 24.30 -3.35 11.67
C ALA A 533 25.34 -2.22 11.85
N GLY A 534 26.56 -2.58 12.26
CA GLY A 534 27.68 -1.64 12.40
C GLY A 534 27.85 -0.98 13.78
N ILE A 535 26.99 -1.26 14.76
CA ILE A 535 27.13 -0.79 16.15
C ILE A 535 28.08 -1.69 16.96
N LYS A 536 27.87 -3.01 16.90
CA LYS A 536 28.77 -4.04 17.46
C LYS A 536 29.39 -4.86 16.33
N ALA A 537 30.47 -5.58 16.64
CA ALA A 537 31.14 -6.47 15.68
C ALA A 537 30.15 -7.49 15.09
N GLU A 538 30.30 -7.85 13.80
CA GLU A 538 29.33 -8.66 13.05
C GLU A 538 29.02 -10.04 13.67
N ALA A 539 29.93 -10.59 14.47
CA ALA A 539 29.76 -11.83 15.21
C ALA A 539 28.79 -11.73 16.42
N THR A 540 28.45 -10.53 16.88
CA THR A 540 27.66 -10.27 18.10
C THR A 540 26.39 -9.46 17.80
N LYS A 541 25.63 -9.86 16.77
CA LYS A 541 24.40 -9.14 16.37
C LYS A 541 23.25 -9.26 17.39
N LYS A 542 23.17 -10.35 18.16
CA LYS A 542 22.11 -10.56 19.16
C LYS A 542 22.47 -9.83 20.46
N ILE A 543 21.50 -9.15 21.06
CA ILE A 543 21.64 -8.63 22.42
C ILE A 543 21.53 -9.83 23.38
N PRO A 544 22.45 -10.04 24.33
CA PRO A 544 22.35 -11.14 25.30
C PRO A 544 20.99 -11.13 26.02
N GLU A 545 20.41 -12.29 26.31
CA GLU A 545 19.04 -12.38 26.87
C GLU A 545 18.97 -11.78 28.29
N GLU A 546 20.06 -11.89 29.03
CA GLU A 546 20.27 -11.29 30.35
C GLU A 546 20.33 -9.76 30.33
N GLU A 547 20.72 -9.16 29.19
CA GLU A 547 20.76 -7.70 28.98
C GLU A 547 19.47 -7.15 28.39
N GLN A 548 18.58 -8.02 27.88
CA GLN A 548 17.33 -7.60 27.26
C GLN A 548 16.33 -7.09 28.30
N ASN A 549 15.57 -6.08 27.89
CA ASN A 549 14.35 -5.69 28.57
C ASN A 549 13.32 -6.81 28.47
N PHE A 550 12.40 -6.82 29.41
CA PHE A 550 11.17 -7.60 29.31
C PHE A 550 10.14 -6.82 28.49
N THR A 551 9.05 -7.48 28.09
CA THR A 551 7.96 -6.80 27.39
C THR A 551 7.37 -5.72 28.29
N GLY A 552 7.47 -4.47 27.83
CA GLY A 552 6.92 -3.31 28.50
C GLY A 552 5.52 -2.96 28.04
N LYS A 553 4.98 -1.85 28.54
CA LYS A 553 3.65 -1.34 28.20
C LYS A 553 3.67 0.14 27.84
N ALA A 554 2.90 0.54 26.84
CA ALA A 554 2.57 1.93 26.60
C ALA A 554 1.07 2.17 26.82
N LEU A 555 0.73 3.29 27.43
CA LEU A 555 -0.65 3.64 27.77
C LEU A 555 -1.50 3.84 26.51
N CYS A 556 -0.96 4.44 25.45
CA CYS A 556 -1.71 4.71 24.23
C CYS A 556 -0.82 4.86 22.99
N SER A 557 -1.46 5.02 21.82
CA SER A 557 -0.76 5.52 20.63
C SER A 557 -0.66 7.04 20.72
N TYR A 558 0.47 7.59 20.32
CA TYR A 558 0.62 9.04 20.24
C TYR A 558 -0.35 9.61 19.20
N GLY A 559 -1.08 10.68 19.56
CA GLY A 559 -2.06 11.31 18.68
C GLY A 559 -3.42 10.59 18.57
N ASP A 560 -3.64 9.49 19.29
CA ASP A 560 -4.99 8.90 19.33
C ASP A 560 -6.00 9.82 20.04
N ALA A 561 -7.27 9.67 19.68
CA ALA A 561 -8.38 10.44 20.27
C ALA A 561 -8.65 10.10 21.76
N GLY A 562 -7.92 9.13 22.31
CA GLY A 562 -7.99 8.72 23.70
C GLY A 562 -6.97 9.45 24.56
N TRP A 563 -6.04 8.69 25.14
CA TRP A 563 -4.99 9.26 26.00
C TRP A 563 -3.91 9.98 25.20
N GLY A 564 -3.74 9.68 23.91
CA GLY A 564 -2.72 10.29 23.06
C GLY A 564 -2.85 11.81 22.97
N ARG A 565 -4.08 12.31 22.86
CA ARG A 565 -4.37 13.75 22.90
C ARG A 565 -4.00 14.39 24.24
N VAL A 566 -4.34 13.73 25.36
CA VAL A 566 -4.01 14.22 26.71
C VAL A 566 -2.50 14.24 26.92
N VAL A 567 -1.79 13.18 26.52
CA VAL A 567 -0.32 13.12 26.58
C VAL A 567 0.32 14.24 25.76
N ALA A 568 -0.20 14.54 24.56
CA ALA A 568 0.32 15.63 23.74
C ALA A 568 0.06 17.01 24.37
N GLU A 569 -1.14 17.26 24.88
CA GLU A 569 -1.50 18.50 25.56
C GLU A 569 -0.65 18.73 26.82
N ASP A 570 -0.55 17.71 27.67
CA ASP A 570 0.23 17.76 28.91
C ASP A 570 1.72 17.94 28.64
N LYS A 571 2.25 17.27 27.62
CA LYS A 571 3.65 17.41 27.23
C LYS A 571 3.93 18.82 26.70
N TYR A 572 3.20 19.30 25.70
CA TYR A 572 3.63 20.49 24.95
C TYR A 572 3.04 21.80 25.45
N ARG A 573 1.87 21.78 26.11
CA ARG A 573 1.20 22.99 26.60
C ARG A 573 1.35 23.15 28.11
N ASN A 574 1.03 22.10 28.86
CA ASN A 574 1.03 22.18 30.32
C ASN A 574 2.42 21.97 30.92
N GLU A 575 3.32 21.33 30.15
CA GLU A 575 4.65 20.87 30.59
C GLU A 575 4.59 20.08 31.90
N TYR A 576 3.49 19.33 32.08
CA TYR A 576 3.16 18.57 33.28
C TYR A 576 2.16 17.46 32.93
N PHE A 577 2.46 16.22 33.28
CA PHE A 577 1.53 15.10 33.09
C PHE A 577 0.51 15.02 34.23
N SER A 578 -0.77 15.12 33.89
CA SER A 578 -1.89 15.14 34.82
C SER A 578 -2.01 13.89 35.70
N ASP A 579 -2.69 14.02 36.84
CA ASP A 579 -3.00 12.88 37.71
C ASP A 579 -3.93 11.86 37.03
N GLU A 580 -4.73 12.30 36.06
CA GLU A 580 -5.54 11.41 35.21
C GLU A 580 -4.66 10.43 34.44
N LEU A 581 -3.53 10.88 33.87
CA LEU A 581 -2.57 10.01 33.21
C LEU A 581 -1.88 9.06 34.20
N VAL A 582 -1.62 9.50 35.44
CA VAL A 582 -1.07 8.63 36.49
C VAL A 582 -2.08 7.53 36.85
N ASP A 583 -3.35 7.87 37.02
CA ASP A 583 -4.42 6.91 37.34
C ASP A 583 -4.66 5.92 36.21
N ALA A 584 -4.67 6.39 34.96
CA ALA A 584 -4.78 5.55 33.78
C ALA A 584 -3.59 4.58 33.68
N SER A 585 -2.38 5.07 33.93
CA SER A 585 -1.15 4.28 33.94
C SER A 585 -1.17 3.22 35.05
N LEU A 586 -1.64 3.58 36.25
CA LEU A 586 -1.81 2.64 37.35
C LEU A 586 -2.82 1.53 37.01
N ALA A 587 -3.96 1.88 36.40
CA ALA A 587 -4.97 0.91 35.99
C ALA A 587 -4.41 -0.09 34.96
N LEU A 588 -3.61 0.39 33.99
CA LEU A 588 -2.88 -0.45 33.04
C LEU A 588 -1.91 -1.39 33.77
N LEU A 589 -1.04 -0.82 34.61
CA LEU A 589 0.03 -1.58 35.28
C LEU A 589 -0.53 -2.65 36.23
N LYS A 590 -1.62 -2.37 36.94
CA LYS A 590 -2.33 -3.36 37.81
C LYS A 590 -2.79 -4.59 37.04
N ASN A 591 -3.25 -4.40 35.80
CA ASN A 591 -3.76 -5.48 34.98
C ASN A 591 -2.65 -6.22 34.20
N THR A 592 -1.43 -5.70 34.21
CA THR A 592 -0.32 -6.18 33.37
C THR A 592 0.95 -6.46 34.18
N LEU A 593 1.78 -5.43 34.41
CA LEU A 593 3.14 -5.55 34.91
C LEU A 593 3.25 -5.67 36.43
N LEU A 594 2.25 -5.26 37.22
CA LEU A 594 2.29 -5.39 38.68
C LEU A 594 2.15 -6.84 39.18
N LYS A 595 1.93 -7.80 38.26
CA LYS A 595 2.01 -9.24 38.56
C LYS A 595 3.46 -9.75 38.61
N GLU A 596 4.43 -8.94 38.18
CA GLU A 596 5.84 -9.33 38.03
C GLU A 596 6.71 -8.93 39.25
N ASP A 597 6.10 -8.63 40.40
CA ASP A 597 6.76 -8.22 41.65
C ASP A 597 7.82 -7.11 41.47
N LEU A 598 7.38 -5.96 40.92
CA LEU A 598 8.22 -4.78 40.77
C LEU A 598 8.76 -4.32 42.14
N GLY A 599 10.07 -4.07 42.21
CA GLY A 599 10.76 -3.63 43.44
C GLY A 599 10.96 -2.11 43.52
N TRP A 600 11.04 -1.42 42.38
CA TRP A 600 11.29 0.03 42.34
C TRP A 600 10.99 0.65 40.96
N VAL A 601 10.98 1.98 40.91
CA VAL A 601 10.70 2.78 39.70
C VAL A 601 11.85 3.75 39.41
N THR A 602 12.21 3.92 38.14
CA THR A 602 13.11 4.98 37.66
C THR A 602 12.53 5.62 36.40
N SER A 603 13.01 6.82 36.06
CA SER A 603 12.66 7.48 34.79
C SER A 603 13.88 7.64 33.88
N VAL A 604 13.66 7.81 32.57
CA VAL A 604 14.72 8.26 31.67
C VAL A 604 14.87 9.79 31.77
N PRO A 605 16.09 10.30 31.99
CA PRO A 605 16.32 11.72 32.24
C PRO A 605 16.33 12.54 30.94
N SER A 606 15.97 13.82 31.07
CA SER A 606 16.04 14.81 29.99
C SER A 606 16.69 16.10 30.49
N LEU A 607 17.74 16.57 29.82
CA LEU A 607 18.34 17.88 30.13
C LEU A 607 17.43 19.04 29.74
N ARG A 608 16.53 18.82 28.78
CA ARG A 608 15.65 19.86 28.24
C ARG A 608 14.34 19.97 29.01
N ARG A 609 13.88 18.87 29.61
CA ARG A 609 12.68 18.82 30.45
C ARG A 609 12.94 17.98 31.72
N PRO A 610 13.74 18.52 32.67
CA PRO A 610 14.28 17.72 33.77
C PRO A 610 13.23 17.14 34.72
N LEU A 611 12.09 17.83 34.88
CA LEU A 611 11.06 17.45 35.83
C LEU A 611 9.90 16.67 35.20
N LEU A 612 9.69 16.76 33.88
CA LEU A 612 8.46 16.27 33.26
C LEU A 612 8.21 14.76 33.48
N VAL A 613 9.17 13.92 33.09
CA VAL A 613 9.07 12.46 33.26
C VAL A 613 9.37 12.04 34.70
N LYS A 614 10.30 12.74 35.35
CA LYS A 614 10.72 12.46 36.73
C LYS A 614 9.58 12.63 37.73
N ASP A 615 8.88 13.76 37.68
CA ASP A 615 7.74 14.05 38.54
C ASP A 615 6.60 13.05 38.34
N PHE A 616 6.27 12.75 37.07
CA PHE A 616 5.29 11.74 36.73
C PHE A 616 5.66 10.36 37.29
N ALA A 617 6.91 9.92 37.12
CA ALA A 617 7.38 8.64 37.62
C ALA A 617 7.39 8.57 39.16
N MET A 618 7.69 9.67 39.84
CA MET A 618 7.62 9.76 41.31
C MET A 618 6.17 9.60 41.81
N ARG A 619 5.22 10.35 41.22
CA ARG A 619 3.78 10.23 41.58
C ARG A 619 3.22 8.85 41.26
N LEU A 620 3.63 8.25 40.14
CA LEU A 620 3.26 6.89 39.79
C LEU A 620 3.82 5.87 40.79
N ALA A 621 5.08 6.00 41.18
CA ALA A 621 5.71 5.13 42.18
C ALA A 621 5.01 5.21 43.54
N GLU A 622 4.64 6.42 43.98
CA GLU A 622 3.87 6.65 45.20
C GLU A 622 2.50 5.94 45.15
N LYS A 623 1.75 6.09 44.05
CA LYS A 623 0.44 5.41 43.90
C LYS A 623 0.56 3.88 43.78
N ILE A 624 1.68 3.36 43.27
CA ILE A 624 1.95 1.91 43.24
C ILE A 624 2.38 1.41 44.63
N GLY A 625 3.02 2.25 45.44
CA GLY A 625 3.62 1.88 46.72
C GLY A 625 5.06 1.38 46.60
N LEU A 626 5.81 1.86 45.60
CA LEU A 626 7.21 1.49 45.35
C LEU A 626 8.15 2.68 45.49
N PRO A 627 9.44 2.46 45.85
CA PRO A 627 10.42 3.53 45.89
C PRO A 627 10.78 4.01 44.48
N TYR A 628 10.86 5.33 44.30
CA TYR A 628 11.48 5.96 43.13
C TYR A 628 12.97 6.17 43.36
N ILE A 629 13.81 5.79 42.40
CA ILE A 629 15.26 5.98 42.43
C ILE A 629 15.70 6.66 41.13
N ASP A 630 16.47 7.73 41.26
CA ASP A 630 17.00 8.50 40.12
C ASP A 630 18.29 7.83 39.59
N ALA A 631 18.14 6.67 38.95
CA ALA A 631 19.25 5.78 38.64
C ALA A 631 19.99 6.09 37.33
N ILE A 632 19.33 6.75 36.37
CA ILE A 632 19.90 7.02 35.04
C ILE A 632 20.28 8.50 34.95
N ARG A 633 21.47 8.79 34.39
CA ARG A 633 21.95 10.14 34.12
C ARG A 633 22.09 10.38 32.62
N LYS A 634 21.74 11.59 32.19
CA LYS A 634 22.04 12.09 30.85
C LYS A 634 23.44 12.69 30.86
N THR A 635 24.40 12.09 30.15
CA THR A 635 25.82 12.48 30.17
C THR A 635 26.13 13.63 29.21
N GLU A 636 25.41 13.71 28.10
CA GLU A 636 25.63 14.67 27.02
C GLU A 636 24.28 15.24 26.52
N ASP A 637 24.28 16.49 26.06
CA ASP A 637 23.14 17.07 25.33
C ASP A 637 23.10 16.54 23.90
N THR A 638 22.69 15.27 23.78
CA THR A 638 22.55 14.63 22.48
C THR A 638 21.33 15.16 21.70
N PRO A 639 21.35 15.20 20.36
CA PRO A 639 20.18 15.60 19.58
C PRO A 639 18.93 14.78 19.92
N TYR A 640 17.74 15.38 19.73
CA TYR A 640 16.48 14.67 19.93
C TYR A 640 16.41 13.39 19.10
N GLN A 641 15.94 12.30 19.69
CA GLN A 641 15.78 11.03 18.96
C GLN A 641 14.87 11.16 17.74
N LYS A 642 13.82 11.98 17.82
CA LYS A 642 12.91 12.27 16.69
C LYS A 642 13.58 12.93 15.47
N LYS A 643 14.85 13.36 15.58
CA LYS A 643 15.64 13.88 14.45
C LYS A 643 16.43 12.78 13.73
N MET A 644 16.47 11.57 14.28
CA MET A 644 17.23 10.45 13.73
C MET A 644 16.29 9.54 12.94
N GLU A 645 16.55 9.35 11.65
CA GLU A 645 15.63 8.65 10.75
C GLU A 645 15.91 7.14 10.64
N ASN A 646 17.00 6.65 11.23
CA ASN A 646 17.29 5.22 11.20
C ASN A 646 17.85 4.65 12.50
N SER A 647 17.69 3.34 12.60
CA SER A 647 18.04 2.55 13.79
C SER A 647 19.51 2.64 14.18
N TYR A 648 20.43 2.85 13.22
CA TYR A 648 21.86 3.00 13.55
C TYR A 648 22.09 4.33 14.27
N GLN A 649 21.61 5.44 13.69
CA GLN A 649 21.74 6.78 14.26
C GLN A 649 21.05 6.87 15.64
N GLN A 650 19.83 6.33 15.76
CA GLN A 650 19.05 6.31 17.01
C GLN A 650 19.76 5.53 18.13
N CYS A 651 20.30 4.35 17.80
CA CYS A 651 21.04 3.52 18.77
C CYS A 651 22.36 4.18 19.19
N SER A 652 23.13 4.70 18.23
CA SER A 652 24.39 5.41 18.49
C SER A 652 24.18 6.62 19.41
N ASN A 653 23.16 7.43 19.09
CA ASN A 653 22.75 8.60 19.86
C ASN A 653 22.33 8.25 21.31
N ALA A 654 21.66 7.10 21.50
CA ALA A 654 21.31 6.62 22.83
C ALA A 654 22.54 6.13 23.61
N LEU A 655 23.42 5.33 22.98
CA LEU A 655 24.60 4.75 23.63
C LEU A 655 25.56 5.81 24.18
N HIS A 656 25.71 6.94 23.50
CA HIS A 656 26.60 8.01 23.97
C HIS A 656 25.96 8.92 25.03
N GLY A 657 24.63 8.92 25.12
CA GLY A 657 23.89 9.94 25.86
C GLY A 657 23.49 9.58 27.28
N PHE A 658 23.68 8.33 27.74
CA PHE A 658 23.19 7.87 29.04
C PHE A 658 24.23 7.07 29.81
N SER A 659 24.18 7.20 31.14
CA SER A 659 24.89 6.35 32.10
C SER A 659 23.98 6.00 33.26
N VAL A 660 24.37 5.02 34.07
CA VAL A 660 23.65 4.61 35.29
C VAL A 660 24.56 4.84 36.50
N ILE A 661 23.97 5.19 37.64
CA ILE A 661 24.71 5.31 38.90
C ILE A 661 25.22 3.96 39.37
N GLU A 662 26.38 3.91 40.02
CA GLU A 662 26.87 2.67 40.62
C GLU A 662 25.91 2.19 41.73
N ARG A 663 25.63 0.88 41.76
CA ARG A 663 24.82 0.18 42.78
C ARG A 663 23.33 0.56 42.80
N VAL A 664 22.58 -0.01 41.88
CA VAL A 664 21.10 0.01 41.87
C VAL A 664 20.53 -1.21 42.65
N PRO A 665 19.27 -1.19 43.10
CA PRO A 665 18.67 -2.35 43.75
C PRO A 665 18.59 -3.56 42.82
N GLU A 666 18.93 -4.74 43.34
CA GLU A 666 18.90 -6.02 42.61
C GLU A 666 17.47 -6.63 42.57
N SER A 667 16.48 -5.85 42.15
CA SER A 667 15.06 -6.26 42.10
C SER A 667 14.35 -5.63 40.90
N PRO A 668 13.30 -6.26 40.33
CA PRO A 668 12.68 -5.81 39.09
C PRO A 668 12.33 -4.31 39.08
N VAL A 669 12.64 -3.63 37.98
CA VAL A 669 12.50 -2.17 37.85
C VAL A 669 11.49 -1.79 36.77
N LEU A 670 10.64 -0.82 37.09
CA LEU A 670 9.83 -0.11 36.11
C LEU A 670 10.63 1.07 35.54
N LEU A 671 10.95 1.02 34.25
CA LEU A 671 11.66 2.08 33.54
C LEU A 671 10.67 2.97 32.78
N VAL A 672 10.43 4.17 33.29
CA VAL A 672 9.41 5.10 32.78
C VAL A 672 9.99 6.12 31.79
N ASP A 673 9.34 6.28 30.64
CA ASP A 673 9.59 7.35 29.67
C ASP A 673 8.26 8.04 29.26
N ASP A 674 8.32 9.20 28.61
CA ASP A 674 7.10 9.84 28.10
C ASP A 674 6.61 9.21 26.80
N ILE A 675 7.45 9.17 25.77
CA ILE A 675 7.09 8.72 24.43
C ILE A 675 8.14 7.75 23.93
N ILE A 676 7.71 6.54 23.62
CA ILE A 676 8.54 5.58 22.90
C ILE A 676 8.33 5.72 21.39
N ASP A 677 9.40 6.04 20.69
CA ASP A 677 9.45 5.99 19.22
C ASP A 677 10.22 4.73 18.77
N SER A 678 11.52 4.86 18.46
CA SER A 678 12.34 3.71 18.07
C SER A 678 12.55 2.68 19.20
N GLY A 679 12.33 3.04 20.46
CA GLY A 679 12.62 2.18 21.61
C GLY A 679 14.11 2.00 21.92
N TRP A 680 15.02 2.64 21.19
CA TRP A 680 16.46 2.56 21.48
C TRP A 680 16.83 3.22 22.81
N THR A 681 16.18 4.31 23.19
CA THR A 681 16.41 4.95 24.50
C THR A 681 16.13 3.99 25.65
N LEU A 682 14.93 3.40 25.68
CA LEU A 682 14.53 2.40 26.68
C LEU A 682 15.40 1.13 26.63
N THR A 683 15.78 0.68 25.42
CA THR A 683 16.68 -0.48 25.25
C THR A 683 18.04 -0.20 25.87
N VAL A 684 18.68 0.94 25.55
CA VAL A 684 20.01 1.28 26.05
C VAL A 684 19.98 1.53 27.56
N CYS A 685 18.99 2.28 28.07
CA CYS A 685 18.84 2.51 29.51
C CYS A 685 18.65 1.18 30.27
N GLY A 686 17.85 0.27 29.72
CA GLY A 686 17.66 -1.05 30.30
C GLY A 686 18.92 -1.91 30.29
N ILE A 687 19.70 -1.92 29.21
CA ILE A 687 21.00 -2.61 29.15
C ILE A 687 21.96 -2.05 30.21
N LEU A 688 22.02 -0.72 30.38
CA LEU A 688 22.85 -0.09 31.40
C LEU A 688 22.42 -0.48 32.83
N LEU A 689 21.11 -0.51 33.10
CA LEU A 689 20.56 -0.96 34.39
C LEU A 689 20.88 -2.43 34.67
N ARG A 690 20.74 -3.30 33.67
CA ARG A 690 21.11 -4.72 33.74
C ARG A 690 22.59 -4.92 34.03
N GLY A 691 23.45 -4.10 33.41
CA GLY A 691 24.89 -4.10 33.66
C GLY A 691 25.25 -3.81 35.12
N GLU A 692 24.48 -2.95 35.79
CA GLU A 692 24.58 -2.65 37.22
C GLU A 692 23.72 -3.59 38.10
N ARG A 693 23.30 -4.74 37.55
CA ARG A 693 22.57 -5.81 38.24
C ARG A 693 21.18 -5.43 38.78
N SER A 694 20.48 -4.52 38.11
CA SER A 694 19.12 -4.10 38.50
C SER A 694 18.06 -5.22 38.58
N GLY A 695 18.32 -6.44 38.13
CA GLY A 695 17.27 -7.44 37.88
C GLY A 695 16.41 -7.09 36.65
N PRO A 696 15.24 -7.74 36.47
CA PRO A 696 14.33 -7.53 35.33
C PRO A 696 13.95 -6.07 35.07
N VAL A 697 14.10 -5.60 33.83
CA VAL A 697 13.72 -4.24 33.43
C VAL A 697 12.43 -4.30 32.62
N TYR A 698 11.37 -3.64 33.12
CA TYR A 698 10.07 -3.51 32.47
C TYR A 698 9.87 -2.07 31.97
N PRO A 699 9.94 -1.82 30.65
CA PRO A 699 9.69 -0.49 30.11
C PRO A 699 8.23 -0.06 30.27
N PHE A 700 8.02 1.21 30.57
CA PHE A 700 6.71 1.85 30.55
C PHE A 700 6.79 3.20 29.83
N ALA A 701 5.81 3.50 28.98
CA ALA A 701 5.70 4.81 28.34
C ALA A 701 4.25 5.34 28.35
N LEU A 702 4.09 6.65 28.39
CA LEU A 702 2.76 7.27 28.25
C LEU A 702 2.21 7.13 26.83
N ALA A 703 3.05 7.20 25.81
CA ALA A 703 2.61 6.99 24.43
C ALA A 703 3.65 6.25 23.59
N LYS A 704 3.19 5.48 22.62
CA LYS A 704 4.01 4.94 21.54
C LYS A 704 3.79 5.78 20.28
N ALA A 705 4.86 6.31 19.70
CA ALA A 705 4.76 7.02 18.44
C ALA A 705 4.17 6.09 17.37
N SER A 706 3.05 6.49 16.77
CA SER A 706 2.64 5.93 15.49
C SER A 706 3.72 6.32 14.49
N GLY A 707 4.30 5.37 13.74
CA GLY A 707 5.42 5.61 12.80
C GLY A 707 5.13 6.57 11.62
N LEU A 708 4.16 7.48 11.75
CA LEU A 708 3.93 8.67 10.96
C LEU A 708 4.78 9.81 11.57
N GLU A 709 6.09 9.78 11.31
CA GLU A 709 7.00 10.88 11.68
C GLU A 709 6.84 12.05 10.70
N GLY A 710 6.23 13.16 11.10
CA GLY A 710 6.19 14.34 10.22
C GLY A 710 5.33 15.52 10.70
N GLY A 711 5.35 15.85 11.98
CA GLY A 711 4.81 17.11 12.49
C GLY A 711 5.82 17.76 13.42
N GLU A 712 6.14 19.04 13.17
CA GLU A 712 7.17 19.83 13.88
C GLU A 712 7.03 19.80 15.41
#